data_AF-A0A090S4S6-F1
#
_entry.id   AF-A0A090S4S6-F1
#
_cell.length_a   1.000
_cell.length_b   1.000
_cell.length_c   1.000
_cell.angle_alpha   90.00
_cell.angle_beta   90.00
_cell.angle_gamma   90.00
#
_symmetry.space_group_name_H-M   'P 1'
#
loop_
_entity.id
_entity.type
_entity.pdbx_description
1 polymer ?
#
loop_
_entity_poly.entity_id
_entity_poly.type
_entity_poly.pdbx_seq_one_letter_code
_entity_poly.pdbx_strand_id
1 'polypeptide(L)'
;MLTDQCVVRAKDGTTFTIEVNIHGTNDAPTLSAQTQAVTEDGSSLNGQMQGRDIDHGATLTYSIAHAIDGLTFNADGSYTFDPSHASYQQLKDGEHKVIDVPVTVTDEHGASSTQNLTINVQGTGDAAVIGGVDTGDVHENQAGQDKSPDYAQPGIGVIGQDSLTTSGQLTIVDLDSGEGEFDPNGKVYSYSGQYGHLLLRPDGHWEYAVAAGTHDWHLGSTKTTVGSTIDQLGQGETLTDTVTVHSKDGTTHDIVITIHGDNDAPYVSSEVTLQSGKEDVSQTFTKADLLANAVDVDSNDTGLMTVANLLVDHGSIRDNHDGTYTYTPELNYHGKVHFRYDINDAHGGSTHTGASFDLASANDASLLAAGQDSGAVTEDHLRSGTAGQLWSGWTNLDVTDVDSASEAEVAFIEVNGIKHAVPADFGMSLAANHGYFSTTHSTDGHNKWSYTADNTSSEIQGLKTGQQLQDTMVLITKDGTRIPVTATIQGQDDHVIIDTPDALTAAIGTAVEDIKTTVVGMLQAHDLDKGDHVSFELAGSASSQAGSYGTFYVDRAGHWHYDLDASKVDSLRSGDGKAEAFNIVAISSDGSRATQKVEILVKGTDDVAIITGQSTGSVTEDLHVQGDARHTVFTGGVLNVIDPDIGQRGFHHTLNAHAISDPYGGSLSIDKAGGWTYSVPNGNLQHLAQGETKHVQYQVQTLGGDTHVITVDIVGTNDDPVLTAQTQTVHEDGALLSGQMQGSDIDHGATLTYSIANQVDGLTFNKDGSYSFDPAHASYQQLAQGQTQTLTIPVTVKDEYGASETKNLEINVVGTNDAAVIAGQTQQSVTEDNQVNNGQLIAQGRLTNTDIDNPDDHFIAEIINQDINGRASIGEVMMTEGGRWVYLVDNSKIQYLGVNSQIVETFKVRSQDGTEKHLSVTIKGSNDAPSLSVSSQTPTQGDLVGHDIDVGDGLQYDAISQLGIMGT
;
A
#
# COMPACT_ATOMS: atom_id res chain seq x y z
N MET A 1 54.93 -48.63 204.78
CA MET A 1 54.51 -49.65 205.78
C MET A 1 54.19 -48.92 207.10
N LEU A 2 53.18 -49.34 207.86
CA LEU A 2 52.73 -48.73 209.15
C LEU A 2 52.57 -49.80 210.27
N THR A 3 52.70 -49.42 211.55
CA THR A 3 52.74 -50.29 212.76
C THR A 3 51.95 -49.63 213.92
N ASP A 4 51.13 -50.34 214.71
CA ASP A 4 50.37 -49.78 215.86
C ASP A 4 50.19 -50.73 217.05
N GLN A 5 50.20 -50.25 218.31
CA GLN A 5 50.14 -51.05 219.55
C GLN A 5 49.01 -50.68 220.56
N CYS A 6 48.26 -51.68 221.03
CA CYS A 6 47.13 -51.66 221.97
C CYS A 6 47.50 -52.18 223.37
N VAL A 7 47.38 -51.36 224.43
CA VAL A 7 47.71 -51.73 225.83
C VAL A 7 46.47 -52.21 226.64
N VAL A 8 46.36 -53.51 226.95
CA VAL A 8 45.43 -54.17 227.89
C VAL A 8 45.84 -53.97 229.36
N ARG A 9 44.91 -53.82 230.31
CA ARG A 9 45.21 -53.60 231.75
C ARG A 9 44.49 -54.64 232.64
N ALA A 10 45.24 -55.33 233.51
CA ALA A 10 44.82 -56.40 234.43
C ALA A 10 44.29 -55.86 235.79
N LYS A 11 43.69 -56.76 236.58
CA LYS A 11 42.83 -56.45 237.74
C LYS A 11 43.54 -55.85 238.97
N ASP A 12 44.88 -55.80 239.03
CA ASP A 12 45.67 -55.13 240.08
C ASP A 12 46.23 -53.75 239.65
N GLY A 13 46.15 -53.41 238.37
CA GLY A 13 46.79 -52.23 237.75
C GLY A 13 47.81 -52.54 236.64
N THR A 14 48.23 -53.79 236.45
CA THR A 14 49.31 -54.14 235.52
C THR A 14 48.86 -54.17 234.05
N THR A 15 49.53 -53.44 233.16
CA THR A 15 49.25 -53.40 231.71
C THR A 15 50.11 -54.34 230.86
N PHE A 16 49.58 -54.80 229.73
CA PHE A 16 50.23 -55.56 228.65
C PHE A 16 49.82 -55.00 227.29
N THR A 17 50.66 -55.07 226.24
CA THR A 17 50.39 -54.44 224.93
C THR A 17 50.43 -55.44 223.76
N ILE A 18 49.60 -55.25 222.72
CA ILE A 18 49.48 -56.03 221.47
C ILE A 18 49.78 -55.11 220.26
N GLU A 19 50.46 -55.55 219.21
CA GLU A 19 50.86 -54.71 218.05
C GLU A 19 50.41 -55.27 216.66
N VAL A 20 50.15 -54.42 215.63
CA VAL A 20 49.58 -54.71 214.27
C VAL A 20 50.20 -53.87 213.12
N ASN A 21 50.39 -54.43 211.88
CA ASN A 21 51.07 -53.77 210.71
C ASN A 21 50.31 -53.74 209.33
N ILE A 22 50.52 -52.65 208.54
CA ILE A 22 50.04 -52.14 207.20
C ILE A 22 51.00 -52.05 205.95
N HIS A 23 50.69 -52.49 204.69
CA HIS A 23 51.46 -52.27 203.41
C HIS A 23 50.64 -51.79 202.16
N GLY A 24 51.27 -51.24 201.09
CA GLY A 24 50.67 -50.79 199.78
C GLY A 24 51.45 -51.18 198.48
N THR A 25 50.96 -50.86 197.24
CA THR A 25 51.38 -51.37 195.89
C THR A 25 51.57 -50.30 194.77
N ASN A 26 52.27 -50.60 193.64
CA ASN A 26 52.60 -49.72 192.45
C ASN A 26 51.58 -49.81 191.29
N ASP A 27 51.31 -48.69 190.62
CA ASP A 27 50.34 -48.54 189.51
C ASP A 27 51.05 -48.33 188.15
N ALA A 28 50.30 -48.23 187.03
CA ALA A 28 50.85 -48.13 185.67
C ALA A 28 50.53 -46.76 185.01
N PRO A 29 51.37 -46.27 184.07
CA PRO A 29 51.14 -44.99 183.42
C PRO A 29 50.01 -45.05 182.39
N THR A 30 49.37 -43.92 182.16
CA THR A 30 48.25 -43.77 181.20
C THR A 30 48.67 -42.93 180.00
N LEU A 31 48.26 -43.33 178.79
CA LEU A 31 48.47 -42.62 177.52
C LEU A 31 47.14 -42.46 176.77
N SER A 32 46.94 -41.31 176.10
CA SER A 32 45.77 -41.08 175.24
C SER A 32 46.12 -41.18 173.76
N ALA A 33 45.17 -41.59 172.93
CA ALA A 33 45.31 -41.67 171.47
C ALA A 33 45.37 -40.27 170.83
N GLN A 34 45.99 -40.15 169.65
CA GLN A 34 45.96 -38.93 168.82
C GLN A 34 45.59 -39.24 167.37
N THR A 35 44.94 -38.31 166.67
CA THR A 35 44.61 -38.40 165.24
C THR A 35 44.88 -37.06 164.55
N GLN A 36 45.46 -37.09 163.35
CA GLN A 36 45.84 -35.95 162.51
C GLN A 36 45.50 -36.19 161.03
N ALA A 37 45.47 -35.14 160.21
CA ALA A 37 45.22 -35.22 158.77
C ALA A 37 46.09 -34.23 157.96
N VAL A 38 46.42 -34.60 156.71
CA VAL A 38 47.20 -33.84 155.72
C VAL A 38 46.65 -34.08 154.32
N THR A 39 47.00 -33.24 153.36
CA THR A 39 46.71 -33.42 151.93
C THR A 39 48.00 -33.78 151.21
N GLU A 40 47.90 -34.68 150.23
CA GLU A 40 48.91 -34.98 149.22
C GLU A 40 49.45 -33.69 148.62
N ASP A 41 50.76 -33.66 148.37
CA ASP A 41 51.51 -32.47 147.98
C ASP A 41 51.41 -31.27 148.92
N GLY A 42 50.79 -31.47 150.08
CA GLY A 42 50.68 -30.51 151.15
C GLY A 42 51.93 -30.40 152.01
N SER A 43 51.82 -29.62 153.09
CA SER A 43 52.94 -29.37 154.02
C SER A 43 53.12 -30.49 155.04
N SER A 44 54.36 -30.72 155.49
CA SER A 44 54.67 -31.74 156.50
C SER A 44 54.06 -31.44 157.88
N LEU A 45 53.54 -32.47 158.55
CA LEU A 45 52.88 -32.46 159.87
C LEU A 45 53.90 -32.70 161.01
N ASN A 46 53.72 -32.10 162.20
CA ASN A 46 54.56 -32.31 163.40
C ASN A 46 53.69 -32.49 164.67
N GLY A 47 54.06 -33.32 165.65
CA GLY A 47 53.28 -33.57 166.88
C GLY A 47 54.03 -34.22 168.05
N GLN A 48 53.35 -34.46 169.19
CA GLN A 48 53.93 -35.08 170.39
C GLN A 48 52.92 -35.87 171.26
N MET A 49 53.30 -37.07 171.69
CA MET A 49 52.55 -37.95 172.60
C MET A 49 52.86 -37.64 174.07
N GLN A 50 51.86 -37.68 174.96
CA GLN A 50 52.01 -37.35 176.39
C GLN A 50 51.21 -38.31 177.30
N GLY A 51 51.84 -38.81 178.35
CA GLY A 51 51.28 -39.74 179.33
C GLY A 51 51.45 -39.26 180.79
N ARG A 52 50.78 -39.92 181.75
CA ARG A 52 50.82 -39.59 183.19
C ARG A 52 50.78 -40.82 184.09
N ASP A 53 51.48 -40.75 185.22
CA ASP A 53 51.45 -41.76 186.29
C ASP A 53 50.91 -41.16 187.61
N ILE A 54 50.26 -41.99 188.43
CA ILE A 54 49.72 -41.60 189.74
C ILE A 54 50.75 -41.77 190.86
N ASP A 55 51.76 -42.62 190.66
CA ASP A 55 52.86 -42.80 191.59
C ASP A 55 53.77 -41.55 191.60
N HIS A 56 54.09 -41.06 192.80
CA HIS A 56 54.75 -39.76 192.95
C HIS A 56 56.24 -39.83 192.58
N GLY A 57 56.61 -39.21 191.46
CA GLY A 57 58.00 -39.07 191.01
C GLY A 57 58.36 -39.84 189.72
N ALA A 58 57.36 -40.40 189.02
CA ALA A 58 57.59 -41.27 187.86
C ALA A 58 58.17 -40.57 186.62
N THR A 59 58.96 -41.30 185.82
CA THR A 59 59.59 -40.86 184.54
C THR A 59 59.12 -41.73 183.36
N LEU A 60 58.71 -41.11 182.25
CA LEU A 60 58.08 -41.78 181.11
C LEU A 60 58.92 -41.78 179.82
N THR A 61 58.96 -42.89 179.08
CA THR A 61 59.64 -43.02 177.77
C THR A 61 58.70 -43.60 176.70
N TYR A 62 58.82 -43.15 175.44
CA TYR A 62 57.95 -43.51 174.31
C TYR A 62 58.66 -44.32 173.21
N SER A 63 57.92 -45.18 172.51
CA SER A 63 58.42 -45.88 171.32
C SER A 63 57.30 -46.31 170.37
N ILE A 64 57.66 -46.53 169.09
CA ILE A 64 56.80 -47.14 168.07
C ILE A 64 57.44 -48.43 167.54
N ALA A 65 56.60 -49.36 167.07
CA ALA A 65 57.04 -50.69 166.67
C ALA A 65 57.74 -50.75 165.29
N HIS A 66 57.33 -49.90 164.33
CA HIS A 66 57.84 -49.92 162.95
C HIS A 66 57.96 -48.50 162.38
N ALA A 67 58.90 -48.30 161.44
CA ALA A 67 58.97 -47.08 160.64
C ALA A 67 57.83 -47.01 159.63
N ILE A 68 57.39 -45.80 159.29
CA ILE A 68 56.31 -45.54 158.33
C ILE A 68 56.84 -44.53 157.31
N ASP A 69 56.59 -44.77 156.03
CA ASP A 69 57.02 -43.86 154.95
C ASP A 69 56.48 -42.45 155.21
N GLY A 70 57.36 -41.46 155.10
CA GLY A 70 57.06 -40.08 155.46
C GLY A 70 57.12 -39.76 156.96
N LEU A 71 57.09 -40.72 157.91
CA LEU A 71 57.05 -40.47 159.37
C LEU A 71 58.42 -40.63 160.08
N THR A 72 58.77 -39.68 160.94
CA THR A 72 59.89 -39.76 161.91
C THR A 72 59.37 -39.62 163.35
N PHE A 73 59.76 -40.48 164.31
CA PHE A 73 59.25 -40.49 165.71
C PHE A 73 60.39 -40.68 166.75
N ASN A 74 60.35 -39.95 167.88
CA ASN A 74 61.41 -39.88 168.91
C ASN A 74 60.97 -40.42 170.30
N ALA A 75 61.95 -40.79 171.15
CA ALA A 75 61.71 -41.45 172.44
C ALA A 75 61.11 -40.55 173.55
N ASP A 76 61.12 -39.23 173.35
CA ASP A 76 60.42 -38.26 174.20
C ASP A 76 58.95 -38.05 173.79
N GLY A 77 58.51 -38.75 172.72
CA GLY A 77 57.16 -38.73 172.20
C GLY A 77 56.93 -37.80 171.00
N SER A 78 57.92 -37.02 170.54
CA SER A 78 57.79 -36.10 169.38
C SER A 78 57.86 -36.78 168.00
N TYR A 79 57.16 -36.27 166.96
CA TYR A 79 57.13 -36.87 165.60
C TYR A 79 56.83 -35.88 164.44
N THR A 80 57.18 -36.25 163.19
CA THR A 80 56.95 -35.48 161.95
C THR A 80 56.53 -36.34 160.73
N PHE A 81 55.63 -35.91 159.83
CA PHE A 81 55.13 -36.65 158.65
C PHE A 81 55.09 -35.83 157.33
N ASP A 82 55.65 -36.32 156.21
CA ASP A 82 55.64 -35.67 154.88
C ASP A 82 54.62 -36.28 153.89
N PRO A 83 53.57 -35.55 153.47
CA PRO A 83 52.54 -36.07 152.57
C PRO A 83 52.87 -35.99 151.06
N SER A 84 53.98 -35.37 150.65
CA SER A 84 54.35 -35.24 149.22
C SER A 84 55.13 -36.43 148.66
N HIS A 85 55.35 -37.45 149.49
CA HIS A 85 56.15 -38.61 149.09
C HIS A 85 55.51 -39.37 147.91
N ALA A 86 56.33 -39.84 146.97
CA ALA A 86 55.89 -40.48 145.70
C ALA A 86 54.91 -41.65 145.86
N SER A 87 54.88 -42.27 147.03
CA SER A 87 53.92 -43.32 147.39
C SER A 87 52.48 -42.84 147.50
N TYR A 88 52.26 -41.52 147.53
CA TYR A 88 50.93 -40.94 147.62
C TYR A 88 50.41 -40.48 146.25
N GLN A 89 51.25 -40.05 145.30
CA GLN A 89 50.98 -39.38 143.98
C GLN A 89 49.94 -40.02 143.02
N GLN A 90 49.35 -41.14 143.39
CA GLN A 90 48.32 -41.84 142.62
C GLN A 90 46.94 -41.70 143.26
N LEU A 91 46.84 -40.91 144.33
CA LEU A 91 45.59 -40.69 145.05
C LEU A 91 44.75 -39.71 144.24
N LYS A 92 43.55 -40.14 143.89
CA LYS A 92 42.60 -39.30 143.17
C LYS A 92 42.10 -38.15 144.04
N ASP A 93 41.59 -37.10 143.41
CA ASP A 93 40.93 -36.01 144.14
C ASP A 93 39.85 -36.54 145.09
N GLY A 94 40.02 -36.27 146.39
CA GLY A 94 39.12 -36.72 147.45
C GLY A 94 39.32 -38.16 147.95
N GLU A 95 40.30 -38.92 147.44
CA GLU A 95 40.71 -40.21 148.02
C GLU A 95 41.53 -40.00 149.30
N HIS A 96 41.43 -40.91 150.27
CA HIS A 96 42.12 -40.79 151.57
C HIS A 96 42.92 -42.04 151.94
N LYS A 97 44.15 -41.85 152.44
CA LYS A 97 44.99 -42.89 153.03
C LYS A 97 45.19 -42.69 154.53
N VAL A 98 44.60 -43.57 155.35
CA VAL A 98 44.78 -43.58 156.81
C VAL A 98 45.97 -44.45 157.22
N ILE A 99 46.78 -43.93 158.13
CA ILE A 99 48.02 -44.51 158.66
C ILE A 99 47.91 -44.57 160.20
N ASP A 100 47.84 -45.77 160.78
CA ASP A 100 47.76 -45.98 162.24
C ASP A 100 49.10 -46.43 162.83
N VAL A 101 49.57 -45.75 163.88
CA VAL A 101 50.88 -45.96 164.51
C VAL A 101 50.71 -46.22 166.01
N PRO A 102 50.81 -47.47 166.50
CA PRO A 102 50.73 -47.77 167.93
C PRO A 102 51.96 -47.27 168.69
N VAL A 103 51.74 -46.42 169.70
CA VAL A 103 52.78 -45.81 170.55
C VAL A 103 52.68 -46.34 171.97
N THR A 104 53.78 -46.83 172.55
CA THR A 104 53.83 -47.35 173.93
C THR A 104 54.55 -46.37 174.85
N VAL A 105 53.99 -46.10 176.04
CA VAL A 105 54.63 -45.38 177.15
C VAL A 105 54.91 -46.32 178.33
N THR A 106 56.07 -46.19 178.96
CA THR A 106 56.51 -47.03 180.09
C THR A 106 57.10 -46.17 181.20
N ASP A 107 56.83 -46.51 182.47
CA ASP A 107 57.40 -45.88 183.66
C ASP A 107 58.77 -46.46 184.04
N GLU A 108 59.42 -45.89 185.06
CA GLU A 108 60.74 -46.33 185.52
C GLU A 108 60.75 -47.68 186.24
N HIS A 109 59.59 -48.15 186.70
CA HIS A 109 59.42 -49.43 187.39
C HIS A 109 58.94 -50.56 186.44
N GLY A 110 58.74 -50.25 185.16
CA GLY A 110 58.46 -51.19 184.08
C GLY A 110 56.98 -51.38 183.76
N ALA A 111 56.07 -50.62 184.36
CA ALA A 111 54.66 -50.64 184.00
C ALA A 111 54.43 -49.79 182.73
N SER A 112 53.57 -50.26 181.81
CA SER A 112 53.41 -49.62 180.49
C SER A 112 51.97 -49.61 179.98
N SER A 113 51.68 -48.67 179.09
CA SER A 113 50.42 -48.55 178.34
C SER A 113 50.67 -48.17 176.88
N THR A 114 49.85 -48.64 175.95
CA THR A 114 50.01 -48.42 174.50
C THR A 114 48.74 -47.83 173.90
N GLN A 115 48.88 -46.82 173.04
CA GLN A 115 47.77 -46.20 172.31
C GLN A 115 48.22 -45.63 170.94
N ASN A 116 47.30 -45.52 169.97
CA ASN A 116 47.64 -45.14 168.59
C ASN A 116 47.76 -43.62 168.33
N LEU A 117 48.66 -43.29 167.39
CA LEU A 117 48.68 -42.07 166.58
C LEU A 117 48.18 -42.39 165.16
N THR A 118 47.12 -41.75 164.71
CA THR A 118 46.55 -41.94 163.36
C THR A 118 46.81 -40.72 162.48
N ILE A 119 47.24 -40.88 161.22
CA ILE A 119 47.44 -39.79 160.23
C ILE A 119 46.63 -40.10 158.96
N ASN A 120 45.81 -39.17 158.47
CA ASN A 120 45.01 -39.34 157.25
C ASN A 120 45.49 -38.41 156.11
N VAL A 121 45.96 -38.95 154.98
CA VAL A 121 46.44 -38.21 153.79
C VAL A 121 45.34 -38.13 152.71
N GLN A 122 45.05 -36.96 152.15
CA GLN A 122 44.00 -36.71 151.11
C GLN A 122 44.59 -36.47 149.71
N GLY A 123 44.10 -37.11 148.64
CA GLY A 123 44.60 -36.94 147.27
C GLY A 123 44.03 -35.76 146.46
N THR A 124 44.68 -35.41 145.34
CA THR A 124 44.31 -34.35 144.36
C THR A 124 44.56 -34.78 142.90
N GLY A 125 43.73 -34.40 141.91
CA GLY A 125 43.78 -34.93 140.52
C GLY A 125 44.39 -34.04 139.40
N ASP A 126 44.78 -34.68 138.29
CA ASP A 126 45.48 -34.20 137.08
C ASP A 126 44.61 -34.33 135.78
N ALA A 127 45.02 -33.74 134.63
CA ALA A 127 44.21 -33.72 133.37
C ALA A 127 44.85 -34.45 132.15
N ALA A 128 44.01 -34.93 131.22
CA ALA A 128 44.37 -35.79 130.07
C ALA A 128 44.81 -35.05 128.79
N VAL A 129 45.55 -35.75 127.91
CA VAL A 129 46.03 -35.24 126.60
C VAL A 129 45.63 -36.18 125.45
N ILE A 130 44.94 -35.67 124.41
CA ILE A 130 44.45 -36.42 123.22
C ILE A 130 45.23 -36.03 121.93
N GLY A 131 45.54 -36.99 121.05
CA GLY A 131 46.08 -36.75 119.69
C GLY A 131 45.87 -37.93 118.73
N GLY A 132 46.25 -37.84 117.45
CA GLY A 132 46.11 -38.95 116.47
C GLY A 132 45.71 -38.47 115.06
N VAL A 133 45.07 -39.34 114.26
CA VAL A 133 44.46 -38.99 112.97
C VAL A 133 43.02 -38.58 113.20
N ASP A 134 42.67 -37.37 112.78
CA ASP A 134 41.38 -36.72 113.02
C ASP A 134 40.72 -36.19 111.73
N THR A 135 41.05 -36.76 110.57
CA THR A 135 40.42 -36.41 109.27
C THR A 135 40.08 -37.63 108.42
N GLY A 136 39.07 -37.55 107.53
CA GLY A 136 38.72 -38.59 106.55
C GLY A 136 37.97 -38.10 105.30
N ASP A 137 37.87 -38.94 104.27
CA ASP A 137 37.19 -38.64 102.99
C ASP A 137 36.24 -39.77 102.55
N VAL A 138 35.13 -39.42 101.89
CA VAL A 138 34.17 -40.35 101.24
C VAL A 138 33.70 -39.80 99.88
N HIS A 139 33.41 -40.66 98.90
CA HIS A 139 32.97 -40.26 97.55
C HIS A 139 31.65 -40.94 97.20
N GLU A 140 30.76 -40.23 96.52
CA GLU A 140 29.41 -40.66 96.19
C GLU A 140 29.34 -41.99 95.43
N ASN A 141 30.08 -42.13 94.33
CA ASN A 141 30.07 -43.32 93.46
C ASN A 141 30.49 -44.62 94.17
N GLN A 142 31.04 -44.53 95.38
CA GLN A 142 31.38 -45.72 96.18
C GLN A 142 30.14 -46.56 96.51
N ALA A 143 28.93 -45.97 96.47
CA ALA A 143 27.66 -46.68 96.66
C ALA A 143 27.02 -47.21 95.34
N GLY A 144 27.58 -46.88 94.17
CA GLY A 144 27.10 -47.27 92.84
C GLY A 144 26.90 -46.08 91.90
N GLN A 145 27.15 -46.25 90.60
CA GLN A 145 27.01 -45.18 89.59
C GLN A 145 25.55 -44.94 89.17
N ASP A 146 25.18 -43.67 88.99
CA ASP A 146 24.01 -43.21 88.22
C ASP A 146 22.66 -43.70 88.77
N LYS A 147 22.44 -43.44 90.06
CA LYS A 147 21.28 -43.95 90.81
C LYS A 147 20.66 -42.89 91.68
N SER A 148 20.02 -41.92 91.04
CA SER A 148 19.42 -40.79 91.72
C SER A 148 18.24 -41.19 92.61
N PRO A 149 18.31 -41.01 93.94
CA PRO A 149 17.22 -41.39 94.83
C PRO A 149 15.98 -40.49 94.73
N ASP A 150 16.11 -39.27 94.20
CA ASP A 150 15.07 -38.25 94.07
C ASP A 150 14.42 -38.17 92.66
N TYR A 151 15.10 -38.63 91.60
CA TYR A 151 14.59 -38.66 90.21
C TYR A 151 14.28 -40.05 89.65
N ALA A 152 14.18 -41.07 90.51
CA ALA A 152 13.92 -42.45 90.08
C ALA A 152 12.70 -42.61 89.16
N GLN A 153 12.97 -42.84 87.87
CA GLN A 153 11.98 -43.21 86.85
C GLN A 153 11.99 -44.73 86.62
N PRO A 154 10.94 -45.33 86.03
CA PRO A 154 10.93 -46.75 85.71
C PRO A 154 12.16 -47.15 84.87
N GLY A 155 13.08 -47.92 85.46
CA GLY A 155 14.33 -48.35 84.81
C GLY A 155 15.61 -47.84 85.48
N ILE A 156 15.53 -46.76 86.28
CA ILE A 156 16.63 -46.26 87.12
C ILE A 156 16.62 -47.01 88.46
N GLY A 157 17.77 -47.52 88.92
CA GLY A 157 17.88 -48.18 90.22
C GLY A 157 18.01 -47.18 91.36
N VAL A 158 17.40 -47.44 92.52
CA VAL A 158 17.55 -46.58 93.72
C VAL A 158 18.54 -47.21 94.70
N ILE A 159 19.46 -46.40 95.24
CA ILE A 159 20.29 -46.79 96.39
C ILE A 159 19.43 -46.66 97.66
N GLY A 160 19.04 -47.81 98.22
CA GLY A 160 18.08 -47.87 99.31
C GLY A 160 18.69 -47.60 100.69
N GLN A 161 19.75 -48.34 101.04
CA GLN A 161 20.30 -48.40 102.40
C GLN A 161 21.83 -48.38 102.48
N ASP A 162 22.53 -48.08 101.37
CA ASP A 162 23.98 -48.07 101.36
C ASP A 162 24.55 -46.83 102.08
N SER A 163 25.73 -46.96 102.65
CA SER A 163 26.43 -45.90 103.39
C SER A 163 27.84 -45.72 102.86
N LEU A 164 28.31 -44.48 102.80
CA LEU A 164 29.70 -44.12 102.55
C LEU A 164 30.42 -44.10 103.90
N THR A 165 31.63 -44.67 103.98
CA THR A 165 32.34 -44.85 105.25
C THR A 165 33.82 -44.52 105.16
N THR A 166 34.40 -44.03 106.26
CA THR A 166 35.84 -43.76 106.41
C THR A 166 36.26 -43.94 107.87
N SER A 167 37.54 -44.09 108.18
CA SER A 167 38.00 -44.39 109.56
C SER A 167 39.39 -43.83 109.88
N GLY A 168 39.71 -43.72 111.17
CA GLY A 168 41.01 -43.24 111.67
C GLY A 168 41.27 -43.63 113.13
N GLN A 169 42.29 -43.03 113.77
CA GLN A 169 42.83 -43.51 115.05
C GLN A 169 43.34 -42.37 115.96
N LEU A 170 42.80 -42.24 117.17
CA LEU A 170 43.22 -41.33 118.25
C LEU A 170 44.01 -42.06 119.37
N THR A 171 44.62 -41.29 120.28
CA THR A 171 45.45 -41.71 121.43
C THR A 171 45.23 -40.76 122.63
N ILE A 172 45.34 -41.26 123.87
CA ILE A 172 45.10 -40.51 125.13
C ILE A 172 46.01 -40.95 126.30
N VAL A 173 46.43 -40.03 127.19
CA VAL A 173 47.27 -40.28 128.40
C VAL A 173 46.86 -39.40 129.60
N ASP A 174 46.88 -39.95 130.84
CA ASP A 174 46.65 -39.26 132.14
C ASP A 174 47.52 -39.86 133.29
N LEU A 175 47.92 -39.05 134.29
CA LEU A 175 48.74 -39.45 135.46
C LEU A 175 47.90 -40.07 136.61
N ASP A 176 46.62 -39.70 136.72
CA ASP A 176 45.72 -40.26 137.71
C ASP A 176 45.38 -41.71 137.39
N SER A 177 45.47 -42.58 138.40
CA SER A 177 45.30 -44.02 138.19
C SER A 177 43.89 -44.35 137.63
N GLY A 178 43.84 -44.65 136.34
CA GLY A 178 42.62 -45.11 135.65
C GLY A 178 41.81 -44.02 134.91
N GLU A 179 42.45 -42.89 134.58
CA GLU A 179 41.78 -41.73 133.93
C GLU A 179 42.23 -41.46 132.48
N GLY A 180 43.29 -42.12 131.99
CA GLY A 180 43.75 -42.05 130.59
C GLY A 180 42.89 -42.82 129.58
N GLU A 181 41.59 -42.55 129.52
CA GLU A 181 40.60 -43.22 128.66
C GLU A 181 39.65 -42.20 128.00
N PHE A 182 39.17 -42.47 126.79
CA PHE A 182 38.14 -41.65 126.14
C PHE A 182 36.78 -41.74 126.86
N ASP A 183 35.97 -40.69 126.80
CA ASP A 183 34.60 -40.71 127.31
C ASP A 183 33.75 -41.66 126.44
N PRO A 184 33.12 -42.68 127.04
CA PRO A 184 32.18 -43.57 126.34
C PRO A 184 30.95 -42.87 125.77
N ASN A 185 30.67 -41.60 126.11
CA ASN A 185 29.56 -40.77 125.64
C ASN A 185 28.24 -41.57 125.51
N GLY A 186 27.92 -42.37 126.53
CA GLY A 186 26.83 -43.35 126.51
C GLY A 186 27.31 -44.80 126.52
N LYS A 187 26.55 -45.72 125.90
CA LYS A 187 26.83 -47.17 125.96
C LYS A 187 27.82 -47.68 124.89
N VAL A 188 28.11 -46.88 123.85
CA VAL A 188 28.81 -47.36 122.63
C VAL A 188 29.75 -46.31 122.01
N TYR A 189 30.21 -45.27 122.72
CA TYR A 189 31.13 -44.25 122.17
C TYR A 189 30.70 -43.67 120.80
N SER A 190 29.42 -43.29 120.71
CA SER A 190 28.82 -42.79 119.46
C SER A 190 28.73 -41.27 119.48
N TYR A 191 29.14 -40.67 118.38
CA TYR A 191 29.13 -39.23 118.12
C TYR A 191 28.43 -38.97 116.78
N SER A 192 27.90 -37.77 116.58
CA SER A 192 27.17 -37.41 115.35
C SER A 192 27.65 -36.08 114.82
N GLY A 193 27.84 -36.01 113.50
CA GLY A 193 28.06 -34.79 112.75
C GLY A 193 26.76 -34.24 112.16
N GLN A 194 26.90 -33.30 111.22
CA GLN A 194 25.81 -32.71 110.44
C GLN A 194 25.25 -33.70 109.41
N TYR A 195 26.08 -34.55 108.81
CA TYR A 195 25.69 -35.43 107.71
C TYR A 195 25.73 -36.91 108.09
N GLY A 196 26.72 -37.32 108.88
CA GLY A 196 26.95 -38.70 109.25
C GLY A 196 27.24 -38.89 110.74
N HIS A 197 27.63 -40.11 111.06
CA HIS A 197 27.81 -40.60 112.43
C HIS A 197 29.20 -41.17 112.60
N LEU A 198 29.78 -40.99 113.80
CA LEU A 198 31.11 -41.47 114.13
C LEU A 198 31.06 -42.39 115.37
N LEU A 199 31.74 -43.52 115.28
CA LEU A 199 31.88 -44.50 116.35
C LEU A 199 33.35 -44.54 116.80
N LEU A 200 33.67 -44.07 118.01
CA LEU A 200 35.04 -44.02 118.55
C LEU A 200 35.29 -45.19 119.52
N ARG A 201 36.11 -46.17 119.17
CA ARG A 201 36.39 -47.29 120.09
C ARG A 201 37.30 -46.85 121.25
N PRO A 202 37.30 -47.57 122.40
CA PRO A 202 38.16 -47.23 123.55
C PRO A 202 39.66 -47.21 123.24
N ASP A 203 40.10 -47.96 122.24
CA ASP A 203 41.48 -47.96 121.77
C ASP A 203 41.83 -46.73 120.92
N GLY A 204 40.85 -45.87 120.62
CA GLY A 204 40.96 -44.65 119.82
C GLY A 204 40.58 -44.82 118.35
N HIS A 205 40.28 -46.02 117.87
CA HIS A 205 39.88 -46.22 116.46
C HIS A 205 38.48 -45.67 116.22
N TRP A 206 38.33 -44.72 115.29
CA TRP A 206 37.02 -44.19 114.93
C TRP A 206 36.58 -44.61 113.53
N GLU A 207 35.28 -44.84 113.36
CA GLU A 207 34.63 -45.14 112.07
C GLU A 207 33.52 -44.11 111.83
N TYR A 208 33.54 -43.45 110.68
CA TYR A 208 32.50 -42.54 110.21
C TYR A 208 31.65 -43.20 109.13
N ALA A 209 30.33 -42.95 109.16
CA ALA A 209 29.39 -43.39 108.15
C ALA A 209 28.36 -42.30 107.83
N VAL A 210 28.04 -42.12 106.54
CA VAL A 210 26.98 -41.23 106.03
C VAL A 210 26.10 -41.97 105.02
N ALA A 211 24.79 -41.71 105.02
CA ALA A 211 23.86 -42.37 104.13
C ALA A 211 24.00 -41.86 102.67
N ALA A 212 24.26 -42.77 101.73
CA ALA A 212 24.23 -42.47 100.28
C ALA A 212 22.79 -42.56 99.72
N GLY A 213 21.95 -43.39 100.33
CA GLY A 213 20.58 -43.63 99.89
C GLY A 213 19.50 -42.82 100.63
N THR A 214 18.25 -43.22 100.41
CA THR A 214 17.09 -42.59 101.09
C THR A 214 16.92 -42.99 102.56
N HIS A 215 17.68 -43.97 103.07
CA HIS A 215 17.61 -44.42 104.46
C HIS A 215 18.99 -44.49 105.11
N ASP A 216 19.06 -44.05 106.37
CA ASP A 216 20.26 -44.16 107.20
C ASP A 216 20.21 -45.44 108.05
N TRP A 217 21.12 -46.38 107.76
CA TRP A 217 21.21 -47.64 108.49
C TRP A 217 21.65 -47.46 109.94
N HIS A 218 22.52 -46.49 110.25
CA HIS A 218 23.08 -46.29 111.59
C HIS A 218 22.06 -45.74 112.59
N LEU A 219 20.96 -45.17 112.10
CA LEU A 219 19.79 -44.75 112.89
C LEU A 219 18.59 -45.71 112.75
N GLY A 220 18.83 -46.99 112.45
CA GLY A 220 17.78 -48.01 112.41
C GLY A 220 16.90 -47.92 111.15
N SER A 221 17.50 -47.57 110.01
CA SER A 221 16.83 -47.40 108.71
C SER A 221 15.81 -46.25 108.69
N THR A 222 16.10 -45.13 109.35
CA THR A 222 15.27 -43.93 109.25
C THR A 222 15.45 -43.26 107.89
N LYS A 223 14.34 -42.79 107.30
CA LYS A 223 14.40 -42.04 106.03
C LYS A 223 15.19 -40.74 106.23
N THR A 224 16.10 -40.45 105.30
CA THR A 224 16.96 -39.26 105.31
C THR A 224 16.97 -38.59 103.93
N THR A 225 17.30 -37.30 103.89
CA THR A 225 17.52 -36.53 102.64
C THR A 225 19.00 -36.30 102.36
N VAL A 226 19.90 -36.80 103.21
CA VAL A 226 21.35 -36.63 103.06
C VAL A 226 21.83 -37.27 101.77
N GLY A 227 21.38 -38.49 101.44
CA GLY A 227 21.70 -39.14 100.17
C GLY A 227 21.37 -38.28 98.95
N SER A 228 20.14 -37.75 98.87
CA SER A 228 19.74 -36.81 97.79
C SER A 228 20.50 -35.48 97.81
N THR A 229 21.08 -35.09 98.94
CA THR A 229 21.90 -33.87 99.01
C THR A 229 23.31 -34.15 98.46
N ILE A 230 23.80 -35.37 98.62
CA ILE A 230 25.07 -35.84 98.04
C ILE A 230 24.88 -36.05 96.53
N ASP A 231 23.75 -36.62 96.10
CA ASP A 231 23.40 -36.94 94.70
C ASP A 231 23.14 -35.74 93.78
N GLN A 232 23.09 -34.54 94.33
CA GLN A 232 23.02 -33.30 93.55
C GLN A 232 24.41 -32.67 93.35
N LEU A 233 25.45 -33.23 93.97
CA LEU A 233 26.82 -32.75 93.86
C LEU A 233 27.41 -33.31 92.57
N GLY A 234 27.54 -32.44 91.57
CA GLY A 234 28.20 -32.83 90.34
C GLY A 234 29.71 -33.04 90.54
N GLN A 235 30.38 -33.60 89.53
CA GLN A 235 31.83 -33.85 89.60
C GLN A 235 32.61 -32.60 90.03
N GLY A 236 33.30 -32.71 91.16
CA GLY A 236 34.14 -31.65 91.73
C GLY A 236 33.47 -30.80 92.82
N GLU A 237 32.21 -31.04 93.16
CA GLU A 237 31.54 -30.46 94.33
C GLU A 237 31.74 -31.31 95.60
N THR A 238 31.77 -30.67 96.78
CA THR A 238 32.06 -31.35 98.06
C THR A 238 31.26 -30.80 99.26
N LEU A 239 31.01 -31.63 100.28
CA LEU A 239 30.50 -31.26 101.61
C LEU A 239 31.51 -31.58 102.72
N THR A 240 31.39 -30.94 103.88
CA THR A 240 32.26 -31.18 105.05
C THR A 240 31.43 -31.48 106.30
N ASP A 241 31.81 -32.52 107.04
CA ASP A 241 31.21 -32.89 108.31
C ASP A 241 32.24 -32.82 109.46
N THR A 242 31.86 -32.39 110.66
CA THR A 242 32.78 -32.25 111.81
C THR A 242 32.17 -32.84 113.07
N VAL A 243 32.94 -33.65 113.80
CA VAL A 243 32.49 -34.43 114.97
C VAL A 243 33.43 -34.25 116.16
N THR A 244 32.94 -33.76 117.30
CA THR A 244 33.72 -33.52 118.54
C THR A 244 33.64 -34.70 119.52
N VAL A 245 34.76 -35.13 120.08
CA VAL A 245 34.93 -36.24 121.05
C VAL A 245 35.52 -35.79 122.39
N HIS A 246 35.37 -36.58 123.45
CA HIS A 246 35.78 -36.23 124.82
C HIS A 246 36.62 -37.33 125.52
N SER A 247 37.45 -36.97 126.50
CA SER A 247 38.07 -37.87 127.48
C SER A 247 37.27 -37.99 128.77
N LYS A 248 37.57 -39.01 129.58
CA LYS A 248 36.87 -39.32 130.84
C LYS A 248 36.93 -38.20 131.90
N ASP A 249 38.00 -37.42 131.92
CA ASP A 249 38.17 -36.22 132.77
C ASP A 249 37.52 -34.95 132.16
N GLY A 250 37.07 -35.01 130.90
CA GLY A 250 36.31 -33.95 130.22
C GLY A 250 37.06 -33.15 129.14
N THR A 251 38.31 -33.48 128.82
CA THR A 251 39.09 -32.85 127.72
C THR A 251 38.49 -33.17 126.34
N THR A 252 38.50 -32.23 125.37
CA THR A 252 37.77 -32.34 124.07
C THR A 252 38.69 -32.35 122.82
N HIS A 253 38.31 -33.02 121.71
CA HIS A 253 39.03 -33.06 120.42
C HIS A 253 38.09 -33.21 119.19
N ASP A 254 38.38 -32.64 118.02
CA ASP A 254 37.51 -32.69 116.82
C ASP A 254 38.01 -33.67 115.74
N ILE A 255 37.09 -34.22 114.92
CA ILE A 255 37.35 -35.05 113.72
C ILE A 255 36.60 -34.47 112.52
N VAL A 256 37.25 -34.29 111.35
CA VAL A 256 36.69 -33.61 110.15
C VAL A 256 36.65 -34.53 108.92
N ILE A 257 35.47 -34.67 108.28
CA ILE A 257 35.23 -35.54 107.12
C ILE A 257 34.85 -34.73 105.87
N THR A 258 35.38 -35.07 104.70
CA THR A 258 35.00 -34.47 103.41
C THR A 258 34.24 -35.48 102.54
N ILE A 259 33.14 -35.06 101.92
CA ILE A 259 32.26 -35.86 101.05
C ILE A 259 32.34 -35.29 99.63
N HIS A 260 32.63 -36.10 98.61
CA HIS A 260 32.83 -35.67 97.21
C HIS A 260 31.71 -36.21 96.29
N GLY A 261 31.20 -35.38 95.37
CA GLY A 261 30.21 -35.74 94.35
C GLY A 261 30.80 -36.27 93.04
N ASP A 262 29.96 -36.89 92.21
CA ASP A 262 30.28 -37.50 90.89
C ASP A 262 29.41 -36.92 89.75
N ASN A 263 29.55 -37.41 88.50
CA ASN A 263 28.76 -36.94 87.35
C ASN A 263 27.77 -38.01 86.87
N ASP A 264 26.51 -37.65 86.73
CA ASP A 264 25.41 -38.46 86.21
C ASP A 264 25.07 -38.07 84.76
N ALA A 265 24.41 -38.96 84.01
CA ALA A 265 24.07 -38.71 82.60
C ALA A 265 22.62 -38.21 82.45
N PRO A 266 22.30 -37.43 81.40
CA PRO A 266 20.93 -36.96 81.17
C PRO A 266 19.94 -38.12 81.02
N TYR A 267 18.78 -38.03 81.67
CA TYR A 267 17.69 -38.98 81.50
C TYR A 267 16.66 -38.50 80.47
N VAL A 268 16.18 -39.40 79.59
CA VAL A 268 15.15 -39.11 78.58
C VAL A 268 13.92 -40.01 78.74
N SER A 269 12.72 -39.43 78.86
CA SER A 269 11.49 -40.19 79.11
C SER A 269 10.83 -40.79 77.86
N SER A 270 10.97 -40.16 76.69
CA SER A 270 10.44 -40.61 75.39
C SER A 270 10.95 -39.76 74.22
N GLU A 271 10.82 -40.26 72.97
CA GLU A 271 11.00 -39.45 71.75
C GLU A 271 10.01 -38.27 71.68
N VAL A 272 10.37 -37.23 70.93
CA VAL A 272 9.58 -36.00 70.74
C VAL A 272 8.65 -36.10 69.52
N THR A 273 7.47 -35.50 69.57
CA THR A 273 6.64 -35.26 68.37
C THR A 273 6.71 -33.78 67.98
N LEU A 274 7.23 -33.48 66.79
CA LEU A 274 7.36 -32.13 66.24
C LEU A 274 6.07 -31.69 65.52
N GLN A 275 5.97 -30.41 65.16
CA GLN A 275 4.82 -29.86 64.42
C GLN A 275 4.81 -30.32 62.95
N SER A 276 3.63 -30.67 62.42
CA SER A 276 3.44 -31.13 61.03
C SER A 276 3.65 -30.03 59.98
N GLY A 277 4.02 -30.42 58.75
CA GLY A 277 4.31 -29.53 57.63
C GLY A 277 3.65 -29.93 56.30
N LYS A 278 4.05 -29.27 55.21
CA LYS A 278 3.70 -29.66 53.83
C LYS A 278 4.96 -30.04 53.04
N GLU A 279 4.81 -30.93 52.07
CA GLU A 279 5.87 -31.17 51.08
C GLU A 279 6.28 -29.86 50.40
N ASP A 280 7.53 -29.81 49.94
CA ASP A 280 8.17 -28.63 49.31
C ASP A 280 8.29 -27.38 50.18
N VAL A 281 7.90 -27.43 51.46
CA VAL A 281 8.01 -26.33 52.41
C VAL A 281 8.93 -26.71 53.57
N SER A 282 10.02 -25.97 53.72
CA SER A 282 10.96 -26.17 54.84
C SER A 282 10.30 -25.88 56.20
N GLN A 283 10.63 -26.71 57.20
CA GLN A 283 10.16 -26.59 58.59
C GLN A 283 11.31 -26.15 59.50
N THR A 284 11.02 -25.47 60.61
CA THR A 284 12.05 -25.06 61.60
C THR A 284 11.58 -25.36 63.01
N PHE A 285 12.43 -25.98 63.82
CA PHE A 285 12.18 -26.31 65.24
C PHE A 285 13.41 -25.96 66.09
N THR A 286 13.24 -25.90 67.40
CA THR A 286 14.25 -25.39 68.35
C THR A 286 14.96 -26.50 69.11
N LYS A 287 16.12 -26.17 69.70
CA LYS A 287 16.80 -27.03 70.68
C LYS A 287 15.88 -27.40 71.86
N ALA A 288 15.04 -26.48 72.32
CA ALA A 288 14.11 -26.76 73.41
C ALA A 288 13.05 -27.81 73.02
N ASP A 289 12.61 -27.81 71.76
CA ASP A 289 11.67 -28.82 71.26
C ASP A 289 12.28 -30.23 71.33
N LEU A 290 13.57 -30.37 70.98
CA LEU A 290 14.30 -31.64 71.06
C LEU A 290 14.64 -32.07 72.50
N LEU A 291 14.75 -31.13 73.44
CA LEU A 291 15.04 -31.41 74.86
C LEU A 291 13.79 -31.60 75.74
N ALA A 292 12.58 -31.49 75.18
CA ALA A 292 11.34 -31.41 75.95
C ALA A 292 11.08 -32.57 76.94
N ASN A 293 11.72 -33.73 76.71
CA ASN A 293 11.57 -34.94 77.52
C ASN A 293 12.86 -35.34 78.26
N ALA A 294 13.82 -34.43 78.43
CA ALA A 294 15.13 -34.69 79.03
C ALA A 294 15.38 -33.89 80.33
N VAL A 295 16.03 -34.51 81.31
CA VAL A 295 16.41 -33.90 82.60
C VAL A 295 17.76 -34.43 83.07
N ASP A 296 18.45 -33.68 83.94
CA ASP A 296 19.70 -34.07 84.60
C ASP A 296 19.59 -33.80 86.11
N VAL A 297 20.19 -34.66 86.94
CA VAL A 297 20.16 -34.56 88.41
C VAL A 297 21.26 -33.63 88.94
N ASP A 298 22.37 -33.54 88.22
CA ASP A 298 23.53 -32.78 88.64
C ASP A 298 23.23 -31.27 88.66
N SER A 299 23.46 -30.65 89.81
CA SER A 299 23.12 -29.24 89.99
C SER A 299 23.95 -28.32 89.07
N ASN A 300 25.17 -28.75 88.74
CA ASN A 300 26.08 -28.05 87.84
C ASN A 300 25.74 -28.22 86.35
N ASP A 301 24.80 -29.10 85.97
CA ASP A 301 24.35 -29.32 84.59
C ASP A 301 23.04 -28.62 84.21
N THR A 302 22.40 -27.96 85.19
CA THR A 302 21.14 -27.25 85.01
C THR A 302 21.20 -26.24 83.85
N GLY A 303 20.47 -26.53 82.77
CA GLY A 303 20.34 -25.65 81.60
C GLY A 303 21.52 -25.67 80.62
N LEU A 304 22.51 -26.55 80.82
CA LEU A 304 23.69 -26.66 79.97
C LEU A 304 23.63 -27.79 78.94
N MET A 305 22.60 -28.66 79.01
CA MET A 305 22.39 -29.77 78.08
C MET A 305 22.41 -29.34 76.61
N THR A 306 23.00 -30.15 75.73
CA THR A 306 23.14 -29.92 74.28
C THR A 306 22.59 -31.07 73.46
N VAL A 307 22.28 -30.79 72.17
CA VAL A 307 21.85 -31.82 71.21
C VAL A 307 23.00 -32.06 70.22
N ALA A 308 23.33 -33.32 69.98
CA ALA A 308 24.37 -33.76 69.05
C ALA A 308 23.83 -34.82 68.09
N ASN A 309 24.54 -35.05 66.99
CA ASN A 309 24.28 -36.15 66.04
C ASN A 309 22.86 -36.20 65.45
N LEU A 310 22.21 -35.04 65.25
CA LEU A 310 20.87 -34.93 64.67
C LEU A 310 20.87 -35.35 63.19
N LEU A 311 20.08 -36.38 62.87
CA LEU A 311 19.89 -36.94 61.53
C LEU A 311 18.39 -37.14 61.25
N VAL A 312 18.02 -37.17 59.97
CA VAL A 312 16.65 -37.38 59.47
C VAL A 312 16.61 -38.48 58.41
N ASP A 313 15.50 -39.20 58.29
CA ASP A 313 15.34 -40.33 57.36
C ASP A 313 14.90 -39.94 55.93
N HIS A 314 14.15 -38.84 55.76
CA HIS A 314 13.72 -38.28 54.47
C HIS A 314 13.94 -36.78 54.46
N GLY A 315 14.56 -36.22 53.42
CA GLY A 315 14.93 -34.80 53.37
C GLY A 315 16.30 -34.48 53.97
N SER A 316 16.52 -33.24 54.35
CA SER A 316 17.79 -32.77 54.94
C SER A 316 17.56 -31.88 56.15
N ILE A 317 18.49 -31.92 57.11
CA ILE A 317 18.44 -31.12 58.33
C ILE A 317 19.71 -30.26 58.44
N ARG A 318 19.53 -29.00 58.83
CA ARG A 318 20.63 -28.04 59.07
C ARG A 318 20.52 -27.47 60.47
N ASP A 319 21.59 -27.58 61.26
CA ASP A 319 21.78 -26.78 62.47
C ASP A 319 22.11 -25.33 62.07
N ASN A 320 21.31 -24.38 62.53
CA ASN A 320 21.51 -22.96 62.23
C ASN A 320 22.51 -22.28 63.19
N HIS A 321 22.98 -23.00 64.22
CA HIS A 321 23.89 -22.51 65.26
C HIS A 321 23.35 -21.32 66.08
N ASP A 322 22.05 -21.06 66.03
CA ASP A 322 21.33 -20.05 66.82
C ASP A 322 20.34 -20.66 67.81
N GLY A 323 20.37 -21.99 67.96
CA GLY A 323 19.42 -22.76 68.76
C GLY A 323 18.22 -23.28 67.98
N THR A 324 18.19 -23.11 66.64
CA THR A 324 17.17 -23.66 65.74
C THR A 324 17.77 -24.63 64.71
N TYR A 325 16.90 -25.51 64.20
CA TYR A 325 17.21 -26.48 63.16
C TYR A 325 16.22 -26.33 62.01
N THR A 326 16.71 -26.27 60.77
CA THR A 326 15.87 -26.17 59.57
C THR A 326 15.85 -27.49 58.81
N TYR A 327 14.66 -28.08 58.70
CA TYR A 327 14.37 -29.26 57.90
C TYR A 327 13.90 -28.85 56.49
N THR A 328 14.48 -29.43 55.46
CA THR A 328 14.06 -29.24 54.06
C THR A 328 13.57 -30.59 53.50
N PRO A 329 12.27 -30.70 53.14
CA PRO A 329 11.71 -31.91 52.53
C PRO A 329 12.39 -32.29 51.20
N GLU A 330 12.29 -33.57 50.83
CA GLU A 330 12.50 -34.00 49.44
C GLU A 330 11.39 -33.46 48.55
N LEU A 331 11.72 -33.17 47.28
CA LEU A 331 10.76 -32.70 46.28
C LEU A 331 9.63 -33.72 46.12
N ASN A 332 8.39 -33.29 46.34
CA ASN A 332 7.16 -34.08 46.19
C ASN A 332 7.07 -35.30 47.13
N TYR A 333 7.76 -35.26 48.29
CA TYR A 333 7.61 -36.27 49.32
C TYR A 333 6.59 -35.85 50.39
N HIS A 334 5.49 -36.59 50.49
CA HIS A 334 4.50 -36.51 51.57
C HIS A 334 4.48 -37.81 52.38
N GLY A 335 4.33 -37.71 53.71
CA GLY A 335 4.42 -38.86 54.61
C GLY A 335 5.09 -38.57 55.96
N LYS A 336 5.45 -39.63 56.68
CA LYS A 336 6.10 -39.56 58.01
C LYS A 336 7.60 -39.31 57.88
N VAL A 337 8.13 -38.45 58.76
CA VAL A 337 9.56 -38.12 58.88
C VAL A 337 10.04 -38.41 60.30
N HIS A 338 11.18 -39.09 60.44
CA HIS A 338 11.79 -39.47 61.73
C HIS A 338 13.20 -38.91 61.89
N PHE A 339 13.53 -38.48 63.11
CA PHE A 339 14.81 -37.90 63.53
C PHE A 339 15.44 -38.71 64.65
N ARG A 340 16.78 -38.80 64.66
CA ARG A 340 17.59 -39.42 65.72
C ARG A 340 18.71 -38.48 66.18
N TYR A 341 18.99 -38.40 67.47
CA TYR A 341 20.01 -37.51 68.06
C TYR A 341 20.43 -37.96 69.47
N ASP A 342 21.50 -37.36 69.99
CA ASP A 342 22.02 -37.56 71.35
C ASP A 342 21.83 -36.27 72.18
N ILE A 343 21.55 -36.42 73.47
CA ILE A 343 21.50 -35.34 74.45
C ILE A 343 22.71 -35.48 75.36
N ASN A 344 23.56 -34.46 75.43
CA ASN A 344 24.76 -34.44 76.25
C ASN A 344 24.64 -33.40 77.37
N ASP A 345 25.11 -33.71 78.56
CA ASP A 345 25.33 -32.73 79.64
C ASP A 345 26.62 -31.89 79.39
N ALA A 346 27.02 -31.05 80.35
CA ALA A 346 28.21 -30.22 80.25
C ALA A 346 29.51 -30.90 80.70
N HIS A 347 29.43 -32.08 81.33
CA HIS A 347 30.51 -32.71 82.08
C HIS A 347 30.86 -34.13 81.59
N GLY A 348 30.17 -34.63 80.56
CA GLY A 348 30.57 -35.78 79.75
C GLY A 348 29.53 -36.90 79.60
N GLY A 349 28.37 -36.83 80.27
CA GLY A 349 27.28 -37.79 80.11
C GLY A 349 26.45 -37.55 78.83
N SER A 350 25.86 -38.64 78.32
CA SER A 350 25.16 -38.63 77.03
C SER A 350 24.08 -39.72 76.93
N THR A 351 22.91 -39.36 76.40
CA THR A 351 21.76 -40.26 76.19
C THR A 351 21.15 -40.13 74.79
N HIS A 352 20.91 -41.26 74.13
CA HIS A 352 20.35 -41.33 72.76
C HIS A 352 18.82 -41.25 72.72
N THR A 353 18.23 -40.52 71.76
CA THR A 353 16.77 -40.38 71.56
C THR A 353 16.40 -39.94 70.12
N GLY A 354 15.14 -39.58 69.88
CA GLY A 354 14.61 -39.21 68.56
C GLY A 354 13.41 -38.24 68.58
N ALA A 355 12.93 -37.89 67.38
CA ALA A 355 11.74 -37.07 67.16
C ALA A 355 10.99 -37.42 65.86
N SER A 356 9.72 -37.05 65.67
CA SER A 356 8.97 -37.31 64.41
C SER A 356 7.85 -36.32 64.08
N PHE A 357 7.43 -36.21 62.81
CA PHE A 357 6.20 -35.50 62.34
C PHE A 357 5.70 -35.98 60.95
N ASP A 358 4.54 -35.46 60.47
CA ASP A 358 3.92 -35.77 59.16
C ASP A 358 3.96 -34.58 58.16
N LEU A 359 4.23 -34.86 56.87
CA LEU A 359 4.12 -33.93 55.73
C LEU A 359 2.85 -34.19 54.90
N ALA A 360 2.06 -33.14 54.62
CA ALA A 360 0.88 -33.19 53.74
C ALA A 360 1.18 -32.74 52.30
N SER A 361 0.38 -33.20 51.33
CA SER A 361 0.57 -32.86 49.92
C SER A 361 0.35 -31.36 49.59
N ALA A 362 1.04 -30.87 48.55
CA ALA A 362 0.90 -29.53 47.98
C ALA A 362 0.42 -29.60 46.53
N ASN A 363 -0.40 -28.64 46.06
CA ASN A 363 -1.02 -28.69 44.73
C ASN A 363 -0.02 -28.34 43.62
N ASP A 364 0.32 -29.31 42.77
CA ASP A 364 1.12 -29.16 41.56
C ASP A 364 0.28 -28.65 40.38
N ALA A 365 0.94 -28.16 39.32
CA ALA A 365 0.27 -27.65 38.14
C ALA A 365 0.16 -28.71 37.03
N SER A 366 -1.02 -28.88 36.46
CA SER A 366 -1.24 -29.73 35.28
C SER A 366 -0.37 -29.32 34.07
N LEU A 367 0.16 -30.31 33.36
CA LEU A 367 1.05 -30.14 32.20
C LEU A 367 0.44 -30.80 30.94
N LEU A 368 0.50 -30.12 29.79
CA LEU A 368 0.19 -30.70 28.48
C LEU A 368 1.44 -31.35 27.88
N ALA A 369 1.27 -32.53 27.26
CA ALA A 369 2.37 -33.23 26.62
C ALA A 369 3.06 -32.39 25.53
N ALA A 370 4.38 -32.52 25.43
CA ALA A 370 5.21 -31.69 24.56
C ALA A 370 4.78 -31.80 23.07
N GLY A 371 4.65 -30.65 22.40
CA GLY A 371 4.31 -30.56 20.97
C GLY A 371 2.82 -30.63 20.65
N GLN A 372 1.94 -30.62 21.66
CA GLN A 372 0.49 -30.62 21.51
C GLN A 372 -0.15 -29.23 21.69
N ASP A 373 0.66 -28.26 22.12
CA ASP A 373 0.32 -26.87 22.43
C ASP A 373 0.33 -25.94 21.21
N SER A 374 0.64 -26.47 20.02
CA SER A 374 0.69 -25.68 18.80
C SER A 374 0.25 -26.43 17.55
N GLY A 375 -0.25 -25.66 16.58
CA GLY A 375 -0.64 -26.13 15.26
C GLY A 375 -0.52 -25.01 14.23
N ALA A 376 -0.31 -25.35 12.97
CA ALA A 376 -0.15 -24.36 11.92
C ALA A 376 -0.97 -24.70 10.68
N VAL A 377 -1.39 -23.66 9.99
CA VAL A 377 -1.86 -23.72 8.62
C VAL A 377 -1.06 -22.71 7.80
N THR A 378 -0.81 -23.02 6.54
CA THR A 378 -0.18 -22.09 5.61
C THR A 378 -1.25 -21.63 4.64
N GLU A 379 -1.25 -20.34 4.35
CA GLU A 379 -1.99 -19.76 3.24
C GLU A 379 -1.84 -20.57 1.94
N ASP A 380 -2.92 -20.60 1.15
CA ASP A 380 -3.08 -21.28 -0.14
C ASP A 380 -2.93 -22.80 -0.13
N HIS A 381 -2.56 -23.38 1.01
CA HIS A 381 -2.54 -24.82 1.23
C HIS A 381 -3.92 -25.32 1.65
N LEU A 382 -4.85 -25.25 0.69
CA LEU A 382 -6.24 -25.64 0.88
C LEU A 382 -6.38 -27.09 1.36
N ARG A 383 -7.31 -27.29 2.28
CA ARG A 383 -7.76 -28.61 2.72
C ARG A 383 -8.38 -29.34 1.53
N SER A 384 -7.87 -30.54 1.26
CA SER A 384 -8.34 -31.40 0.17
C SER A 384 -9.87 -31.60 0.20
N GLY A 385 -10.52 -31.33 -0.94
CA GLY A 385 -11.97 -31.49 -1.12
C GLY A 385 -12.83 -30.33 -0.62
N THR A 386 -12.24 -29.20 -0.21
CA THR A 386 -12.96 -27.98 0.19
C THR A 386 -12.54 -26.79 -0.67
N ALA A 387 -13.42 -25.80 -0.82
CA ALA A 387 -13.09 -24.52 -1.45
C ALA A 387 -12.77 -23.51 -0.35
N GLY A 388 -11.55 -22.97 -0.35
CA GLY A 388 -11.17 -21.83 0.50
C GLY A 388 -10.94 -22.13 1.99
N GLN A 389 -10.80 -23.38 2.44
CA GLN A 389 -10.51 -23.68 3.84
C GLN A 389 -9.08 -24.15 4.06
N LEU A 390 -8.42 -23.59 5.06
CA LEU A 390 -7.14 -24.06 5.62
C LEU A 390 -7.41 -24.95 6.82
N TRP A 391 -6.67 -26.04 7.02
CA TRP A 391 -6.90 -26.96 8.14
C TRP A 391 -5.63 -27.60 8.68
N SER A 392 -5.41 -27.49 10.00
CA SER A 392 -4.19 -27.97 10.66
C SER A 392 -4.11 -29.49 10.83
N GLY A 393 -5.22 -30.21 10.61
CA GLY A 393 -5.37 -31.59 11.07
C GLY A 393 -5.63 -31.69 12.57
N TRP A 394 -5.87 -32.92 13.05
CA TRP A 394 -6.12 -33.21 14.46
C TRP A 394 -4.82 -33.45 15.25
N THR A 395 -4.67 -32.75 16.38
CA THR A 395 -3.59 -32.90 17.35
C THR A 395 -4.16 -33.34 18.69
N ASN A 396 -3.47 -34.24 19.41
CA ASN A 396 -3.90 -34.71 20.73
C ASN A 396 -3.83 -33.60 21.81
N LEU A 397 -4.58 -33.76 22.90
CA LEU A 397 -4.56 -32.94 24.13
C LEU A 397 -4.43 -33.84 25.35
N ASP A 398 -3.22 -34.30 25.60
CA ASP A 398 -2.84 -35.19 26.69
C ASP A 398 -2.32 -34.36 27.86
N VAL A 399 -3.23 -34.02 28.77
CA VAL A 399 -2.91 -33.28 30.00
C VAL A 399 -2.68 -34.27 31.14
N THR A 400 -1.63 -34.07 31.92
CA THR A 400 -1.26 -34.90 33.07
C THR A 400 -1.02 -34.02 34.28
N ASP A 401 -1.30 -34.56 35.47
CA ASP A 401 -1.07 -33.90 36.74
C ASP A 401 -0.35 -34.88 37.69
N VAL A 402 0.60 -34.37 38.46
CA VAL A 402 1.46 -35.18 39.34
C VAL A 402 0.70 -35.68 40.57
N ASP A 403 -0.28 -34.92 41.05
CA ASP A 403 -1.07 -35.24 42.24
C ASP A 403 -2.16 -36.26 41.91
N SER A 404 -2.95 -36.00 40.86
CA SER A 404 -4.02 -36.91 40.47
C SER A 404 -4.47 -36.76 39.01
N ALA A 405 -4.78 -37.89 38.36
CA ALA A 405 -5.35 -37.88 37.01
C ALA A 405 -6.71 -37.13 36.93
N SER A 406 -7.42 -36.97 38.04
CA SER A 406 -8.69 -36.21 38.10
C SER A 406 -8.50 -34.70 38.04
N GLU A 407 -7.36 -34.18 38.49
CA GLU A 407 -7.04 -32.75 38.44
C GLU A 407 -6.62 -32.32 37.03
N ALA A 408 -5.98 -33.23 36.27
CA ALA A 408 -5.61 -33.05 34.87
C ALA A 408 -6.79 -32.91 33.88
N GLU A 409 -8.04 -33.20 34.31
CA GLU A 409 -9.21 -33.10 33.44
C GLU A 409 -9.51 -31.64 33.06
N VAL A 410 -9.60 -31.34 31.76
CA VAL A 410 -9.96 -30.01 31.26
C VAL A 410 -11.44 -29.73 31.52
N ALA A 411 -11.73 -28.76 32.38
CA ALA A 411 -13.09 -28.35 32.75
C ALA A 411 -13.65 -27.24 31.85
N PHE A 412 -12.79 -26.32 31.41
CA PHE A 412 -13.18 -25.21 30.53
C PHE A 412 -12.16 -25.01 29.40
N ILE A 413 -12.63 -24.49 28.27
CA ILE A 413 -11.79 -23.95 27.21
C ILE A 413 -12.15 -22.48 27.03
N GLU A 414 -11.14 -21.62 27.01
CA GLU A 414 -11.30 -20.17 26.85
C GLU A 414 -10.74 -19.72 25.50
N VAL A 415 -11.54 -19.06 24.67
CA VAL A 415 -11.11 -18.47 23.38
C VAL A 415 -11.55 -17.02 23.36
N ASN A 416 -10.66 -16.10 22.97
CA ASN A 416 -10.94 -14.65 22.96
C ASN A 416 -11.50 -14.11 24.29
N GLY A 417 -11.05 -14.67 25.42
CA GLY A 417 -11.49 -14.29 26.77
C GLY A 417 -12.86 -14.83 27.19
N ILE A 418 -13.53 -15.62 26.35
CA ILE A 418 -14.82 -16.25 26.66
C ILE A 418 -14.57 -17.69 27.11
N LYS A 419 -14.99 -18.02 28.35
CA LYS A 419 -14.91 -19.38 28.90
C LYS A 419 -16.10 -20.23 28.47
N HIS A 420 -15.81 -21.43 27.99
CA HIS A 420 -16.80 -22.43 27.61
C HIS A 420 -16.60 -23.70 28.44
N ALA A 421 -17.69 -24.24 29.00
CA ALA A 421 -17.64 -25.51 29.71
C ALA A 421 -17.44 -26.66 28.71
N VAL A 422 -16.53 -27.59 29.03
CA VAL A 422 -16.24 -28.75 28.17
C VAL A 422 -17.37 -29.78 28.29
N PRO A 423 -17.99 -30.22 27.17
CA PRO A 423 -19.00 -31.26 27.18
C PRO A 423 -18.39 -32.65 27.39
N ALA A 424 -19.21 -33.63 27.74
CA ALA A 424 -18.74 -34.99 28.04
C ALA A 424 -18.04 -35.70 26.86
N ASP A 425 -18.34 -35.31 25.62
CA ASP A 425 -17.72 -35.83 24.39
C ASP A 425 -16.55 -34.95 23.89
N PHE A 426 -16.18 -33.92 24.67
CA PHE A 426 -15.13 -32.94 24.34
C PHE A 426 -15.36 -32.18 23.01
N GLY A 427 -16.55 -32.33 22.40
CA GLY A 427 -16.87 -31.86 21.06
C GLY A 427 -17.30 -30.40 21.03
N MET A 428 -16.46 -29.51 20.49
CA MET A 428 -16.77 -28.07 20.41
C MET A 428 -16.23 -27.44 19.13
N SER A 429 -16.83 -26.33 18.70
CA SER A 429 -16.30 -25.45 17.66
C SER A 429 -16.36 -24.01 18.17
N LEU A 430 -15.20 -23.38 18.31
CA LEU A 430 -15.01 -22.12 19.02
C LEU A 430 -14.37 -21.10 18.08
N ALA A 431 -15.10 -20.03 17.77
CA ALA A 431 -14.60 -18.96 16.92
C ALA A 431 -13.47 -18.19 17.63
N ALA A 432 -12.36 -18.02 16.91
CA ALA A 432 -11.23 -17.19 17.29
C ALA A 432 -11.20 -15.92 16.39
N ASN A 433 -10.12 -15.15 16.37
CA ASN A 433 -10.11 -13.88 15.61
C ASN A 433 -10.02 -14.09 14.10
N HIS A 434 -9.24 -15.08 13.66
CA HIS A 434 -8.90 -15.31 12.25
C HIS A 434 -9.42 -16.67 11.73
N GLY A 435 -10.05 -17.45 12.60
CA GLY A 435 -10.52 -18.81 12.30
C GLY A 435 -11.33 -19.41 13.44
N TYR A 436 -11.31 -20.73 13.57
CA TYR A 436 -11.96 -21.42 14.68
C TYR A 436 -11.18 -22.66 15.11
N PHE A 437 -11.19 -22.90 16.42
CA PHE A 437 -10.73 -24.15 17.03
C PHE A 437 -11.87 -25.16 17.03
N SER A 438 -11.57 -26.40 16.69
CA SER A 438 -12.49 -27.53 16.87
C SER A 438 -11.86 -28.54 17.81
N THR A 439 -12.63 -29.06 18.76
CA THR A 439 -12.20 -30.10 19.70
C THR A 439 -13.09 -31.33 19.59
N THR A 440 -12.56 -32.50 19.94
CA THR A 440 -13.33 -33.76 19.94
C THR A 440 -12.69 -34.80 20.85
N HIS A 441 -13.49 -35.70 21.42
CA HIS A 441 -13.00 -36.94 21.98
C HIS A 441 -12.91 -37.99 20.88
N SER A 442 -11.70 -38.45 20.57
CA SER A 442 -11.46 -39.38 19.47
C SER A 442 -11.64 -40.84 19.89
N THR A 443 -11.89 -41.73 18.92
CA THR A 443 -12.08 -43.16 19.17
C THR A 443 -10.80 -43.88 19.64
N ASP A 444 -9.64 -43.24 19.53
CA ASP A 444 -8.37 -43.75 20.09
C ASP A 444 -8.21 -43.45 21.59
N GLY A 445 -9.21 -42.81 22.21
CA GLY A 445 -9.24 -42.51 23.65
C GLY A 445 -8.62 -41.17 24.03
N HIS A 446 -8.09 -40.41 23.06
CA HIS A 446 -7.49 -39.09 23.30
C HIS A 446 -8.47 -37.96 23.00
N ASN A 447 -8.40 -36.90 23.80
CA ASN A 447 -8.97 -35.61 23.41
C ASN A 447 -8.11 -35.01 22.31
N LYS A 448 -8.71 -34.36 21.32
CA LYS A 448 -8.00 -33.75 20.19
C LYS A 448 -8.53 -32.36 19.87
N TRP A 449 -7.70 -31.57 19.21
CA TRP A 449 -8.03 -30.27 18.67
C TRP A 449 -7.56 -30.11 17.22
N SER A 450 -8.19 -29.20 16.48
CA SER A 450 -7.73 -28.72 15.17
C SER A 450 -8.10 -27.26 14.99
N TYR A 451 -7.47 -26.60 14.02
CA TYR A 451 -7.75 -25.22 13.65
C TYR A 451 -8.11 -25.12 12.17
N THR A 452 -9.12 -24.30 11.88
CA THR A 452 -9.54 -24.00 10.50
C THR A 452 -9.61 -22.50 10.29
N ALA A 453 -9.13 -22.02 9.14
CA ALA A 453 -9.22 -20.63 8.72
C ALA A 453 -9.76 -20.51 7.29
N ASP A 454 -10.29 -19.34 6.94
CA ASP A 454 -10.85 -19.03 5.62
C ASP A 454 -9.78 -18.39 4.71
N ASN A 455 -9.29 -19.14 3.73
CA ASN A 455 -8.30 -18.69 2.75
C ASN A 455 -8.84 -17.62 1.79
N THR A 456 -10.13 -17.27 1.84
CA THR A 456 -10.68 -16.16 1.06
C THR A 456 -10.69 -14.84 1.84
N SER A 457 -10.29 -14.87 3.12
CA SER A 457 -10.16 -13.67 3.94
C SER A 457 -9.04 -12.77 3.43
N SER A 458 -9.33 -11.49 3.22
CA SER A 458 -8.36 -10.50 2.76
C SER A 458 -7.21 -10.25 3.74
N GLU A 459 -7.38 -10.59 5.01
CA GLU A 459 -6.31 -10.47 6.01
C GLU A 459 -5.33 -11.65 5.95
N ILE A 460 -5.82 -12.81 5.49
CA ILE A 460 -5.01 -14.01 5.27
C ILE A 460 -4.33 -13.83 3.91
N GLN A 461 -5.08 -13.57 2.83
CA GLN A 461 -4.60 -13.29 1.45
C GLN A 461 -3.66 -12.08 1.30
N GLY A 462 -3.34 -11.38 2.39
CA GLY A 462 -2.35 -10.32 2.39
C GLY A 462 -1.06 -10.69 3.12
N LEU A 463 -0.92 -11.92 3.61
CA LEU A 463 0.22 -12.38 4.39
C LEU A 463 1.32 -12.91 3.48
N LYS A 464 2.41 -12.15 3.38
CA LYS A 464 3.62 -12.63 2.72
C LYS A 464 4.41 -13.63 3.56
N THR A 465 5.36 -14.30 2.92
CA THR A 465 6.30 -15.23 3.54
C THR A 465 6.98 -14.59 4.76
N GLY A 466 6.85 -15.25 5.90
CA GLY A 466 7.40 -14.79 7.18
C GLY A 466 6.48 -13.86 7.98
N GLN A 467 5.35 -13.43 7.43
CA GLN A 467 4.24 -12.88 8.23
C GLN A 467 3.36 -14.01 8.77
N GLN A 468 2.72 -13.74 9.90
CA GLN A 468 1.85 -14.71 10.54
C GLN A 468 0.75 -14.03 11.35
N LEU A 469 -0.40 -14.70 11.40
CA LEU A 469 -1.47 -14.41 12.35
C LEU A 469 -1.54 -15.54 13.37
N GLN A 470 -2.00 -15.22 14.57
CA GLN A 470 -2.11 -16.19 15.65
C GLN A 470 -3.48 -16.10 16.32
N ASP A 471 -4.01 -17.26 16.65
CA ASP A 471 -5.13 -17.42 17.55
C ASP A 471 -4.72 -18.35 18.69
N THR A 472 -5.27 -18.10 19.89
CA THR A 472 -4.95 -18.89 21.08
C THR A 472 -6.24 -19.33 21.75
N MET A 473 -6.32 -20.62 22.08
CA MET A 473 -7.27 -21.15 23.06
C MET A 473 -6.53 -21.49 24.36
N VAL A 474 -7.19 -21.41 25.50
CA VAL A 474 -6.61 -21.76 26.80
C VAL A 474 -7.44 -22.87 27.42
N LEU A 475 -6.80 -24.02 27.66
CA LEU A 475 -7.37 -25.11 28.43
C LEU A 475 -7.31 -24.76 29.92
N ILE A 476 -8.39 -25.01 30.65
CA ILE A 476 -8.47 -24.78 32.10
C ILE A 476 -8.86 -26.11 32.75
N THR A 477 -7.92 -26.70 33.48
CA THR A 477 -8.08 -27.96 34.22
C THR A 477 -8.86 -27.78 35.52
N LYS A 478 -9.25 -28.87 36.17
CA LYS A 478 -10.09 -28.85 37.38
C LYS A 478 -9.41 -28.23 38.60
N ASP A 479 -8.10 -28.35 38.70
CA ASP A 479 -7.24 -27.65 39.68
C ASP A 479 -7.13 -26.12 39.42
N GLY A 480 -7.54 -25.67 38.23
CA GLY A 480 -7.49 -24.28 37.80
C GLY A 480 -6.25 -23.93 36.97
N THR A 481 -5.38 -24.88 36.65
CA THR A 481 -4.22 -24.65 35.78
C THR A 481 -4.66 -24.21 34.37
N ARG A 482 -3.97 -23.21 33.81
CA ARG A 482 -4.29 -22.58 32.52
C ARG A 482 -3.20 -22.90 31.50
N ILE A 483 -3.53 -23.64 30.45
CA ILE A 483 -2.58 -24.10 29.43
C ILE A 483 -2.95 -23.48 28.07
N PRO A 484 -2.13 -22.57 27.52
CA PRO A 484 -2.39 -22.00 26.20
C PRO A 484 -2.07 -23.00 25.08
N VAL A 485 -2.89 -23.00 24.04
CA VAL A 485 -2.71 -23.74 22.79
C VAL A 485 -2.85 -22.75 21.63
N THR A 486 -1.83 -22.65 20.79
CA THR A 486 -1.71 -21.60 19.78
C THR A 486 -1.81 -22.17 18.36
N ALA A 487 -2.71 -21.62 17.56
CA ALA A 487 -2.76 -21.85 16.13
C ALA A 487 -2.06 -20.69 15.40
N THR A 488 -1.19 -21.01 14.44
CA THR A 488 -0.51 -20.01 13.60
C THR A 488 -0.95 -20.16 12.16
N ILE A 489 -1.37 -19.05 11.53
CA ILE A 489 -1.58 -18.94 10.09
C ILE A 489 -0.30 -18.33 9.51
N GLN A 490 0.40 -19.08 8.67
CA GLN A 490 1.64 -18.66 8.04
C GLN A 490 1.34 -18.10 6.66
N GLY A 491 1.85 -16.90 6.38
CA GLY A 491 1.78 -16.28 5.06
C GLY A 491 2.69 -16.94 4.04
N GLN A 492 2.33 -16.78 2.78
CA GLN A 492 3.09 -17.23 1.61
C GLN A 492 2.99 -16.17 0.52
N ASP A 493 4.08 -15.92 -0.20
CA ASP A 493 4.07 -14.92 -1.28
C ASP A 493 3.13 -15.36 -2.43
N ASP A 494 2.21 -14.47 -2.79
CA ASP A 494 1.28 -14.61 -3.89
C ASP A 494 1.97 -14.32 -5.24
N HIS A 495 1.35 -14.76 -6.35
CA HIS A 495 1.86 -14.39 -7.67
C HIS A 495 1.12 -13.17 -8.19
N VAL A 496 1.88 -12.18 -8.67
CA VAL A 496 1.32 -11.02 -9.38
C VAL A 496 0.38 -11.43 -10.53
N ILE A 497 -0.76 -10.74 -10.64
CA ILE A 497 -1.79 -10.96 -11.66
C ILE A 497 -1.88 -9.72 -12.56
N ILE A 498 -1.91 -9.92 -13.88
CA ILE A 498 -2.15 -8.83 -14.85
C ILE A 498 -3.66 -8.67 -15.07
N ASP A 499 -4.19 -7.50 -14.72
CA ASP A 499 -5.61 -7.15 -14.91
C ASP A 499 -5.91 -6.54 -16.27
N THR A 500 -4.86 -6.07 -16.96
CA THR A 500 -4.97 -5.54 -18.32
C THR A 500 -5.61 -6.60 -19.22
N PRO A 501 -6.52 -6.24 -20.16
CA PRO A 501 -7.07 -7.22 -21.10
C PRO A 501 -5.99 -7.95 -21.91
N ASP A 502 -6.11 -9.27 -22.04
CA ASP A 502 -5.29 -10.08 -22.94
C ASP A 502 -5.69 -9.82 -24.40
N ALA A 503 -4.74 -9.98 -25.32
CA ALA A 503 -4.93 -9.84 -26.77
C ALA A 503 -6.09 -10.67 -27.32
N LEU A 504 -6.42 -11.80 -26.69
CA LEU A 504 -7.56 -12.64 -27.09
C LEU A 504 -8.93 -12.08 -26.71
N THR A 505 -8.98 -11.11 -25.79
CA THR A 505 -10.23 -10.54 -25.27
C THR A 505 -10.54 -9.18 -25.88
N ALA A 506 -9.57 -8.26 -25.90
CA ALA A 506 -9.73 -6.94 -26.51
C ALA A 506 -8.38 -6.26 -26.77
N ALA A 507 -8.32 -5.44 -27.84
CA ALA A 507 -7.22 -4.51 -28.03
C ALA A 507 -7.25 -3.41 -26.96
N ILE A 508 -6.08 -3.08 -26.41
CA ILE A 508 -5.94 -2.07 -25.35
C ILE A 508 -5.89 -0.64 -25.93
N GLY A 509 -5.75 -0.52 -27.25
CA GLY A 509 -5.75 0.75 -27.97
C GLY A 509 -6.06 0.58 -29.46
N THR A 510 -6.48 1.66 -30.10
CA THR A 510 -6.64 1.73 -31.57
C THR A 510 -5.89 2.94 -32.11
N ALA A 511 -4.89 2.69 -32.94
CA ALA A 511 -4.19 3.70 -33.73
C ALA A 511 -4.86 3.79 -35.10
N VAL A 512 -5.01 5.01 -35.60
CA VAL A 512 -5.62 5.26 -36.91
C VAL A 512 -4.64 6.12 -37.68
N GLU A 513 -4.28 5.64 -38.86
CA GLU A 513 -3.49 6.39 -39.84
C GLU A 513 -4.00 7.82 -40.01
N ASP A 514 -3.08 8.78 -40.13
CA ASP A 514 -3.28 10.23 -40.31
C ASP A 514 -4.18 10.98 -39.31
N ILE A 515 -4.82 10.26 -38.39
CA ILE A 515 -5.80 10.80 -37.45
C ILE A 515 -5.30 10.67 -36.03
N LYS A 516 -4.86 9.46 -35.66
CA LYS A 516 -4.45 9.12 -34.29
C LYS A 516 -3.24 8.20 -34.34
N THR A 517 -2.09 8.82 -34.62
CA THR A 517 -0.80 8.15 -34.77
C THR A 517 -0.13 7.79 -33.45
N THR A 518 -0.50 8.44 -32.34
CA THR A 518 -0.07 8.03 -30.99
C THR A 518 -1.27 7.66 -30.12
N VAL A 519 -1.19 6.50 -29.47
CA VAL A 519 -2.20 6.01 -28.53
C VAL A 519 -1.53 5.76 -27.20
N VAL A 520 -2.17 6.19 -26.11
CA VAL A 520 -1.62 6.07 -24.75
C VAL A 520 -2.60 5.35 -23.84
N GLY A 521 -2.09 4.76 -22.76
CA GLY A 521 -2.91 4.17 -21.72
C GLY A 521 -2.09 3.77 -20.50
N MET A 522 -2.71 3.00 -19.61
CA MET A 522 -2.08 2.49 -18.39
C MET A 522 -2.33 0.99 -18.27
N LEU A 523 -1.27 0.22 -18.06
CA LEU A 523 -1.36 -1.18 -17.69
C LEU A 523 -1.78 -1.30 -16.23
N GLN A 524 -2.56 -2.33 -15.93
CA GLN A 524 -3.05 -2.67 -14.61
C GLN A 524 -2.65 -4.11 -14.26
N ALA A 525 -2.21 -4.28 -13.02
CA ALA A 525 -1.83 -5.54 -12.40
C ALA A 525 -1.86 -5.33 -10.88
N HIS A 526 -2.14 -6.39 -10.14
CA HIS A 526 -2.12 -6.39 -8.68
C HIS A 526 -1.43 -7.63 -8.13
N ASP A 527 -1.00 -7.50 -6.89
CA ASP A 527 -0.55 -8.59 -6.04
C ASP A 527 -1.46 -8.60 -4.80
N LEU A 528 -1.81 -9.79 -4.31
CA LEU A 528 -2.72 -9.92 -3.15
C LEU A 528 -1.96 -9.63 -1.84
N ASP A 529 -0.64 -9.83 -1.82
CA ASP A 529 0.22 -9.54 -0.69
C ASP A 529 0.18 -8.07 -0.26
N LYS A 530 -0.03 -7.85 1.04
CA LYS A 530 -0.21 -6.50 1.55
C LYS A 530 1.10 -5.71 1.53
N GLY A 531 1.06 -4.59 0.82
CA GLY A 531 2.18 -3.65 0.74
C GLY A 531 3.12 -3.90 -0.43
N ASP A 532 2.79 -4.87 -1.28
CA ASP A 532 3.53 -5.14 -2.49
C ASP A 532 3.17 -4.17 -3.61
N HIS A 533 4.15 -3.89 -4.47
CA HIS A 533 4.05 -2.89 -5.54
C HIS A 533 4.46 -3.51 -6.87
N VAL A 534 3.62 -3.31 -7.89
CA VAL A 534 3.86 -3.84 -9.23
C VAL A 534 4.56 -2.83 -10.11
N SER A 535 5.53 -3.31 -10.89
CA SER A 535 6.19 -2.57 -11.97
C SER A 535 6.08 -3.31 -13.29
N PHE A 536 6.20 -2.58 -14.40
CA PHE A 536 6.04 -3.13 -15.75
C PHE A 536 7.30 -3.02 -16.60
N GLU A 537 7.48 -3.99 -17.49
CA GLU A 537 8.44 -3.94 -18.59
C GLU A 537 7.91 -4.75 -19.80
N LEU A 538 8.61 -4.67 -20.94
CA LEU A 538 8.38 -5.60 -22.05
C LEU A 538 9.26 -6.85 -21.88
N ALA A 539 8.82 -7.96 -22.47
CA ALA A 539 9.59 -9.19 -22.48
C ALA A 539 11.04 -8.96 -22.94
N GLY A 540 12.01 -9.45 -22.16
CA GLY A 540 13.44 -9.18 -22.37
C GLY A 540 13.95 -7.90 -21.68
N SER A 541 13.17 -7.32 -20.76
CA SER A 541 13.51 -6.13 -19.96
C SER A 541 13.76 -4.86 -20.80
N ALA A 542 13.01 -4.73 -21.90
CA ALA A 542 13.03 -3.53 -22.75
C ALA A 542 11.95 -2.53 -22.30
N SER A 543 12.21 -1.23 -22.53
CA SER A 543 11.23 -0.15 -22.35
C SER A 543 10.47 0.18 -23.64
N SER A 544 10.88 -0.42 -24.76
CA SER A 544 10.25 -0.24 -26.07
C SER A 544 10.43 -1.46 -26.96
N GLN A 545 9.42 -1.78 -27.78
CA GLN A 545 9.48 -2.85 -28.77
C GLN A 545 8.89 -2.37 -30.10
N ALA A 546 9.68 -2.48 -31.17
CA ALA A 546 9.21 -2.22 -32.53
C ALA A 546 8.31 -3.36 -33.00
N GLY A 547 7.13 -3.01 -33.50
CA GLY A 547 6.22 -3.86 -34.24
C GLY A 547 6.41 -3.75 -35.76
N SER A 548 5.48 -4.39 -36.47
CA SER A 548 5.28 -4.29 -37.90
C SER A 548 4.76 -2.93 -38.35
N TYR A 549 3.91 -2.24 -37.58
CA TYR A 549 3.27 -0.97 -37.97
C TYR A 549 3.66 0.23 -37.08
N GLY A 550 4.21 -0.01 -35.89
CA GLY A 550 4.60 1.07 -34.97
C GLY A 550 5.54 0.58 -33.88
N THR A 551 5.76 1.38 -32.85
CA THR A 551 6.60 1.02 -31.69
C THR A 551 5.80 1.21 -30.41
N PHE A 552 5.79 0.18 -29.57
CA PHE A 552 5.16 0.22 -28.25
C PHE A 552 6.20 0.55 -27.18
N TYR A 553 5.86 1.42 -26.26
CA TYR A 553 6.69 1.89 -25.16
C TYR A 553 5.92 1.71 -23.85
N VAL A 554 6.63 1.35 -22.78
CA VAL A 554 6.06 1.26 -21.45
C VAL A 554 7.08 1.69 -20.40
N ASP A 555 6.65 2.46 -19.42
CA ASP A 555 7.44 2.79 -18.24
C ASP A 555 7.20 1.81 -17.09
N ARG A 556 8.01 1.91 -16.03
CA ARG A 556 7.87 1.01 -14.87
C ARG A 556 6.57 1.19 -14.10
N ALA A 557 5.87 2.31 -14.24
CA ALA A 557 4.57 2.56 -13.62
C ALA A 557 3.40 2.03 -14.47
N GLY A 558 3.68 1.48 -15.65
CA GLY A 558 2.67 0.93 -16.56
C GLY A 558 2.08 1.97 -17.51
N HIS A 559 2.55 3.22 -17.52
CA HIS A 559 2.15 4.15 -18.58
C HIS A 559 2.75 3.67 -19.89
N TRP A 560 1.89 3.45 -20.86
CA TRP A 560 2.31 3.02 -22.18
C TRP A 560 1.88 4.02 -23.23
N HIS A 561 2.68 4.06 -24.30
CA HIS A 561 2.28 4.70 -25.55
C HIS A 561 2.69 3.83 -26.72
N TYR A 562 1.92 3.92 -27.79
CA TYR A 562 2.19 3.28 -29.06
C TYR A 562 2.25 4.37 -30.12
N ASP A 563 3.38 4.45 -30.81
CA ASP A 563 3.62 5.39 -31.90
C ASP A 563 3.57 4.65 -33.22
N LEU A 564 2.58 5.00 -34.04
CA LEU A 564 2.38 4.47 -35.37
C LEU A 564 3.42 5.04 -36.34
N ASP A 565 4.03 4.16 -37.14
CA ASP A 565 4.95 4.54 -38.20
C ASP A 565 4.16 4.74 -39.49
N ALA A 566 3.88 6.01 -39.83
CA ALA A 566 3.11 6.40 -41.00
C ALA A 566 3.60 5.70 -42.29
N SER A 567 4.92 5.55 -42.46
CA SER A 567 5.51 4.94 -43.66
C SER A 567 5.17 3.46 -43.86
N LYS A 568 4.66 2.79 -42.82
CA LYS A 568 4.29 1.37 -42.86
C LYS A 568 2.79 1.15 -42.96
N VAL A 569 1.99 2.20 -42.79
CA VAL A 569 0.53 2.14 -42.85
C VAL A 569 -0.07 2.78 -44.09
N ASP A 570 0.69 3.63 -44.81
CA ASP A 570 0.35 4.39 -46.05
C ASP A 570 -0.24 3.55 -47.21
N SER A 571 -0.45 2.26 -47.02
CA SER A 571 -1.05 1.34 -47.99
C SER A 571 -2.33 0.68 -47.50
N LEU A 572 -2.75 0.95 -46.25
CA LEU A 572 -3.94 0.39 -45.61
C LEU A 572 -5.15 1.25 -45.91
N ARG A 573 -6.22 0.64 -46.40
CA ARG A 573 -7.42 1.38 -46.78
C ARG A 573 -8.33 1.64 -45.59
N SER A 574 -9.29 2.54 -45.79
CA SER A 574 -10.42 2.68 -44.87
C SER A 574 -11.18 1.35 -44.72
N GLY A 575 -11.26 0.87 -43.47
CA GLY A 575 -11.88 -0.42 -43.13
C GLY A 575 -10.89 -1.58 -42.96
N ASP A 576 -9.63 -1.43 -43.37
CA ASP A 576 -8.58 -2.37 -43.01
C ASP A 576 -8.23 -2.23 -41.52
N GLY A 577 -8.16 -3.38 -40.84
CA GLY A 577 -7.75 -3.47 -39.43
C GLY A 577 -6.67 -4.52 -39.27
N LYS A 578 -5.53 -4.13 -38.70
CA LYS A 578 -4.39 -5.02 -38.41
C LYS A 578 -4.09 -5.02 -36.93
N ALA A 579 -4.07 -6.21 -36.34
CA ALA A 579 -3.71 -6.42 -34.96
C ALA A 579 -2.18 -6.49 -34.81
N GLU A 580 -1.65 -5.79 -33.80
CA GLU A 580 -0.24 -5.83 -33.44
C GLU A 580 -0.08 -6.11 -31.95
N ALA A 581 0.68 -7.16 -31.62
CA ALA A 581 0.72 -7.71 -30.27
C ALA A 581 2.11 -7.60 -29.60
N PHE A 582 2.11 -7.28 -28.31
CA PHE A 582 3.30 -7.07 -27.49
C PHE A 582 3.22 -7.90 -26.20
N ASN A 583 4.33 -8.49 -25.77
CA ASN A 583 4.36 -9.23 -24.50
C ASN A 583 4.82 -8.29 -23.37
N ILE A 584 3.91 -7.96 -22.47
CA ILE A 584 4.20 -7.21 -21.25
C ILE A 584 4.52 -8.16 -20.11
N VAL A 585 5.33 -7.68 -19.18
CA VAL A 585 5.70 -8.41 -17.96
C VAL A 585 5.39 -7.52 -16.76
N ALA A 586 4.53 -7.99 -15.86
CA ALA A 586 4.32 -7.41 -14.55
C ALA A 586 5.27 -8.08 -13.55
N ILE A 587 5.87 -7.28 -12.68
CA ILE A 587 6.86 -7.70 -11.68
C ILE A 587 6.45 -7.09 -10.36
N SER A 588 6.09 -7.91 -9.38
CA SER A 588 5.82 -7.45 -8.02
C SER A 588 7.12 -7.28 -7.23
N SER A 589 7.03 -6.63 -6.07
CA SER A 589 8.19 -6.26 -5.24
C SER A 589 8.83 -7.45 -4.52
N ASP A 590 8.08 -8.53 -4.32
CA ASP A 590 8.53 -9.86 -3.90
C ASP A 590 9.39 -10.58 -4.96
N GLY A 591 9.31 -10.14 -6.23
CA GLY A 591 10.00 -10.72 -7.37
C GLY A 591 9.15 -11.69 -8.20
N SER A 592 7.88 -11.92 -7.87
CA SER A 592 6.95 -12.70 -8.69
C SER A 592 6.70 -12.00 -10.03
N ARG A 593 6.46 -12.80 -11.09
CA ARG A 593 6.38 -12.32 -12.47
C ARG A 593 5.22 -12.94 -13.22
N ALA A 594 4.43 -12.11 -13.89
CA ALA A 594 3.43 -12.55 -14.86
C ALA A 594 3.74 -11.96 -16.23
N THR A 595 3.51 -12.75 -17.29
CA THR A 595 3.67 -12.30 -18.68
C THR A 595 2.34 -12.44 -19.41
N GLN A 596 1.93 -11.39 -20.11
CA GLN A 596 0.71 -11.40 -20.91
C GLN A 596 0.93 -10.71 -22.25
N LYS A 597 0.16 -11.12 -23.25
CA LYS A 597 0.15 -10.48 -24.56
C LYS A 597 -0.94 -9.40 -24.60
N VAL A 598 -0.60 -8.20 -25.03
CA VAL A 598 -1.55 -7.11 -25.27
C VAL A 598 -1.56 -6.75 -26.75
N GLU A 599 -2.69 -6.21 -27.23
CA GLU A 599 -2.88 -5.90 -28.66
C GLU A 599 -3.22 -4.43 -28.90
N ILE A 600 -2.62 -3.84 -29.93
CA ILE A 600 -3.01 -2.57 -30.53
C ILE A 600 -3.66 -2.86 -31.88
N LEU A 601 -4.84 -2.29 -32.12
CA LEU A 601 -5.49 -2.33 -33.41
C LEU A 601 -5.05 -1.14 -34.26
N VAL A 602 -4.44 -1.39 -35.40
CA VAL A 602 -4.07 -0.38 -36.41
C VAL A 602 -5.13 -0.35 -37.49
N LYS A 603 -5.68 0.84 -37.79
CA LYS A 603 -6.65 1.04 -38.86
C LYS A 603 -6.12 2.00 -39.91
N GLY A 604 -6.33 1.67 -41.18
CA GLY A 604 -5.99 2.53 -42.31
C GLY A 604 -7.04 3.61 -42.58
N THR A 605 -6.65 4.58 -43.40
CA THR A 605 -7.52 5.61 -43.99
C THR A 605 -7.39 5.59 -45.50
N ASP A 606 -8.41 6.07 -46.24
CA ASP A 606 -8.26 6.21 -47.69
C ASP A 606 -7.46 7.49 -48.00
N ASP A 607 -6.44 7.37 -48.83
CA ASP A 607 -5.59 8.45 -49.31
C ASP A 607 -6.09 9.04 -50.62
N VAL A 608 -5.85 10.34 -50.82
CA VAL A 608 -6.21 11.01 -52.08
C VAL A 608 -5.15 10.71 -53.15
N ALA A 609 -5.60 10.21 -54.30
CA ALA A 609 -4.73 9.94 -55.43
C ALA A 609 -4.11 11.22 -56.01
N ILE A 610 -2.80 11.21 -56.25
CA ILE A 610 -2.07 12.29 -56.93
C ILE A 610 -2.11 12.03 -58.43
N ILE A 611 -2.85 12.87 -59.16
CA ILE A 611 -3.02 12.78 -60.62
C ILE A 611 -2.20 13.86 -61.32
N THR A 612 -1.33 13.45 -62.23
CA THR A 612 -0.42 14.32 -63.01
C THR A 612 -0.45 13.93 -64.49
N GLY A 613 0.33 14.61 -65.34
CA GLY A 613 0.41 14.31 -66.77
C GLY A 613 -0.37 15.31 -67.63
N GLN A 614 -0.67 14.91 -68.86
CA GLN A 614 -1.33 15.80 -69.83
C GLN A 614 -2.84 15.77 -69.61
N SER A 615 -3.40 16.80 -68.98
CA SER A 615 -4.85 16.96 -68.77
C SER A 615 -5.50 17.93 -69.78
N THR A 616 -4.73 18.38 -70.77
CA THR A 616 -5.20 19.29 -71.82
C THR A 616 -4.85 18.76 -73.20
N GLY A 617 -5.75 18.98 -74.16
CA GLY A 617 -5.50 18.75 -75.58
C GLY A 617 -6.11 19.85 -76.43
N SER A 618 -5.84 19.84 -77.73
CA SER A 618 -6.51 20.71 -78.69
C SER A 618 -6.82 19.96 -79.97
N VAL A 619 -7.99 20.25 -80.54
CA VAL A 619 -8.38 19.89 -81.90
C VAL A 619 -8.65 21.17 -82.68
N THR A 620 -8.21 21.19 -83.92
CA THR A 620 -8.51 22.28 -84.85
C THR A 620 -9.45 21.73 -85.90
N GLU A 621 -10.49 22.47 -86.17
CA GLU A 621 -11.42 22.23 -87.27
C GLU A 621 -10.69 22.04 -88.60
N ASP A 622 -11.22 21.15 -89.45
CA ASP A 622 -10.73 20.76 -90.78
C ASP A 622 -9.31 20.17 -90.80
N LEU A 623 -8.64 20.10 -89.65
CA LEU A 623 -7.28 19.65 -89.51
C LEU A 623 -7.24 18.21 -89.00
N HIS A 624 -6.55 17.33 -89.74
CA HIS A 624 -6.44 15.90 -89.42
C HIS A 624 -7.77 15.14 -89.36
N VAL A 625 -8.76 15.56 -90.15
CA VAL A 625 -10.04 14.86 -90.31
C VAL A 625 -9.81 13.39 -90.69
N GLN A 626 -10.30 12.49 -89.84
CA GLN A 626 -10.15 11.06 -90.01
C GLN A 626 -11.08 10.54 -91.11
N GLY A 627 -10.68 9.45 -91.78
CA GLY A 627 -11.53 8.73 -92.74
C GLY A 627 -12.52 7.78 -92.07
N ASP A 628 -12.87 8.00 -90.80
CA ASP A 628 -13.89 7.22 -90.11
C ASP A 628 -15.28 7.60 -90.63
N ALA A 629 -16.31 6.80 -90.30
CA ALA A 629 -17.67 7.04 -90.80
C ALA A 629 -18.29 8.37 -90.35
N ARG A 630 -17.67 9.05 -89.36
CA ARG A 630 -18.15 10.32 -88.78
C ARG A 630 -17.25 11.51 -89.13
N HIS A 631 -16.19 11.30 -89.90
CA HIS A 631 -15.16 12.29 -90.21
C HIS A 631 -14.69 13.07 -88.98
N THR A 632 -14.19 12.37 -87.96
CA THR A 632 -13.83 13.00 -86.69
C THR A 632 -12.44 13.66 -86.73
N VAL A 633 -12.25 14.69 -85.89
CA VAL A 633 -10.94 15.17 -85.46
C VAL A 633 -10.70 14.71 -84.02
N PHE A 634 -9.45 14.46 -83.65
CA PHE A 634 -9.15 13.87 -82.34
C PHE A 634 -7.84 14.40 -81.75
N THR A 635 -7.73 14.30 -80.43
CA THR A 635 -6.52 14.60 -79.66
C THR A 635 -6.42 13.65 -78.48
N GLY A 636 -5.24 13.52 -77.89
CA GLY A 636 -5.02 12.58 -76.79
C GLY A 636 -3.84 12.98 -75.92
N GLY A 637 -3.72 12.30 -74.79
CA GLY A 637 -2.66 12.50 -73.82
C GLY A 637 -2.59 11.33 -72.84
N VAL A 638 -1.68 11.43 -71.87
CA VAL A 638 -1.54 10.42 -70.82
C VAL A 638 -1.55 11.11 -69.45
N LEU A 639 -2.43 10.65 -68.57
CA LEU A 639 -2.42 10.96 -67.15
C LEU A 639 -1.66 9.87 -66.39
N ASN A 640 -0.94 10.27 -65.35
CA ASN A 640 -0.31 9.37 -64.39
C ASN A 640 -1.01 9.53 -63.05
N VAL A 641 -1.19 8.42 -62.34
CA VAL A 641 -1.79 8.41 -61.00
C VAL A 641 -0.87 7.67 -60.04
N ILE A 642 -0.60 8.32 -58.91
CA ILE A 642 0.08 7.71 -57.77
C ILE A 642 -0.93 7.70 -56.64
N ASP A 643 -1.16 6.51 -56.11
CA ASP A 643 -2.06 6.26 -55.00
C ASP A 643 -1.27 5.40 -53.98
N PRO A 644 -1.12 5.85 -52.73
CA PRO A 644 -0.49 5.09 -51.66
C PRO A 644 -1.26 3.80 -51.31
N ASP A 645 -2.60 3.85 -51.38
CA ASP A 645 -3.46 2.74 -51.00
C ASP A 645 -3.24 1.51 -51.88
N ILE A 646 -3.08 0.35 -51.24
CA ILE A 646 -2.75 -0.88 -51.93
C ILE A 646 -3.81 -1.21 -52.97
N GLY A 647 -3.45 -1.23 -54.26
CA GLY A 647 -4.35 -1.59 -55.37
C GLY A 647 -5.32 -0.50 -55.82
N GLN A 648 -5.17 0.76 -55.38
CA GLN A 648 -5.96 1.91 -55.88
C GLN A 648 -5.24 2.69 -57.01
N ARG A 649 -3.98 2.32 -57.30
CA ARG A 649 -3.22 2.86 -58.44
C ARG A 649 -3.85 2.52 -59.80
N GLY A 650 -4.32 3.53 -60.51
CA GLY A 650 -4.77 3.43 -61.91
C GLY A 650 -6.07 4.18 -62.16
N PHE A 651 -6.53 4.17 -63.41
CA PHE A 651 -7.86 4.69 -63.78
C PHE A 651 -8.85 3.55 -64.03
N HIS A 652 -10.14 3.84 -63.84
CA HIS A 652 -11.16 3.00 -64.45
C HIS A 652 -11.07 3.13 -65.97
N HIS A 653 -11.05 1.99 -66.69
CA HIS A 653 -11.18 2.01 -68.14
C HIS A 653 -12.58 2.48 -68.49
N THR A 654 -12.68 3.68 -69.05
CA THR A 654 -13.95 4.34 -69.33
C THR A 654 -14.02 4.68 -70.81
N LEU A 655 -15.02 4.13 -71.48
CA LEU A 655 -15.43 4.54 -72.82
C LEU A 655 -16.53 5.59 -72.65
N ASN A 656 -16.40 6.73 -73.34
CA ASN A 656 -17.33 7.85 -73.22
C ASN A 656 -17.45 8.35 -71.78
N ALA A 657 -16.33 8.90 -71.27
CA ALA A 657 -16.27 9.58 -70.00
C ALA A 657 -17.39 10.63 -69.87
N HIS A 658 -17.77 10.92 -68.64
CA HIS A 658 -18.85 11.86 -68.37
C HIS A 658 -18.44 13.26 -68.84
N ALA A 659 -19.17 13.80 -69.82
CA ALA A 659 -18.99 15.16 -70.27
C ALA A 659 -19.53 16.13 -69.21
N ILE A 660 -18.65 16.98 -68.70
CA ILE A 660 -19.03 18.14 -67.89
C ILE A 660 -19.63 19.20 -68.81
N SER A 661 -19.01 19.41 -69.98
CA SER A 661 -19.47 20.33 -71.01
C SER A 661 -18.90 19.94 -72.37
N ASP A 662 -19.75 19.55 -73.31
CA ASP A 662 -19.39 19.39 -74.73
C ASP A 662 -20.64 19.64 -75.60
N PRO A 663 -20.80 20.85 -76.17
CA PRO A 663 -21.92 21.16 -77.05
C PRO A 663 -21.76 20.62 -78.48
N TYR A 664 -20.56 20.12 -78.84
CA TYR A 664 -20.20 19.66 -80.18
C TYR A 664 -20.42 18.15 -80.36
N GLY A 665 -20.82 17.44 -79.30
CA GLY A 665 -21.15 16.02 -79.35
C GLY A 665 -19.91 15.12 -79.45
N GLY A 666 -18.79 15.56 -78.89
CA GLY A 666 -17.57 14.76 -78.78
C GLY A 666 -17.69 13.60 -77.80
N SER A 667 -16.64 12.78 -77.77
CA SER A 667 -16.48 11.67 -76.84
C SER A 667 -15.04 11.57 -76.35
N LEU A 668 -14.86 11.40 -75.05
CA LEU A 668 -13.56 11.10 -74.44
C LEU A 668 -13.53 9.67 -73.91
N SER A 669 -12.41 8.98 -74.08
CA SER A 669 -12.13 7.68 -73.45
C SER A 669 -10.80 7.72 -72.72
N ILE A 670 -10.64 6.91 -71.67
CA ILE A 670 -9.39 6.74 -70.92
C ILE A 670 -9.17 5.28 -70.57
N ASP A 671 -7.94 4.78 -70.72
CA ASP A 671 -7.54 3.42 -70.34
C ASP A 671 -7.01 3.34 -68.91
N LYS A 672 -6.77 2.10 -68.43
CA LYS A 672 -6.28 1.87 -67.06
C LYS A 672 -4.90 2.48 -66.79
N ALA A 673 -4.10 2.67 -67.84
CA ALA A 673 -2.77 3.28 -67.77
C ALA A 673 -2.83 4.82 -67.83
N GLY A 674 -4.02 5.40 -68.02
CA GLY A 674 -4.26 6.83 -68.08
C GLY A 674 -4.14 7.44 -69.48
N GLY A 675 -3.97 6.62 -70.52
CA GLY A 675 -4.02 7.07 -71.91
C GLY A 675 -5.44 7.48 -72.27
N TRP A 676 -5.66 8.73 -72.63
CA TRP A 676 -6.97 9.25 -73.01
C TRP A 676 -6.99 9.78 -74.44
N THR A 677 -8.19 9.74 -75.04
CA THR A 677 -8.44 10.25 -76.39
C THR A 677 -9.80 10.92 -76.44
N TYR A 678 -9.82 12.15 -76.93
CA TYR A 678 -11.01 12.91 -77.27
C TYR A 678 -11.20 12.92 -78.80
N SER A 679 -12.44 12.72 -79.26
CA SER A 679 -12.80 12.72 -80.68
C SER A 679 -14.15 13.39 -80.88
N VAL A 680 -14.27 14.23 -81.91
CA VAL A 680 -15.48 14.99 -82.24
C VAL A 680 -15.73 15.01 -83.76
N PRO A 681 -16.98 14.88 -84.25
CA PRO A 681 -17.27 14.99 -85.68
C PRO A 681 -16.92 16.37 -86.23
N ASN A 682 -16.09 16.44 -87.28
CA ASN A 682 -15.65 17.72 -87.86
C ASN A 682 -16.83 18.57 -88.35
N GLY A 683 -17.87 17.95 -88.92
CA GLY A 683 -19.05 18.65 -89.42
C GLY A 683 -19.84 19.41 -88.34
N ASN A 684 -19.64 19.11 -87.05
CA ASN A 684 -20.25 19.85 -85.95
C ASN A 684 -19.48 21.14 -85.61
N LEU A 685 -18.30 21.35 -86.20
CA LEU A 685 -17.41 22.48 -85.91
C LEU A 685 -17.52 23.63 -86.93
N GLN A 686 -18.12 23.37 -88.12
CA GLN A 686 -18.24 24.24 -89.33
C GLN A 686 -18.89 25.60 -89.16
N HIS A 687 -19.15 26.02 -87.93
CA HIS A 687 -19.68 27.34 -87.62
C HIS A 687 -18.69 28.14 -86.77
N LEU A 688 -17.54 27.59 -86.41
CA LEU A 688 -16.54 28.27 -85.57
C LEU A 688 -15.62 29.09 -86.45
N ALA A 689 -15.67 30.40 -86.31
CA ALA A 689 -14.85 31.29 -87.14
C ALA A 689 -13.34 31.11 -86.89
N GLN A 690 -12.51 31.60 -87.80
CA GLN A 690 -11.06 31.44 -87.74
C GLN A 690 -10.45 31.86 -86.38
N GLY A 691 -9.86 30.91 -85.68
CA GLY A 691 -9.21 31.15 -84.38
C GLY A 691 -10.19 31.29 -83.21
N GLU A 692 -11.50 31.19 -83.42
CA GLU A 692 -12.48 31.05 -82.35
C GLU A 692 -12.14 29.79 -81.55
N THR A 693 -11.81 29.95 -80.27
CA THR A 693 -11.45 28.84 -79.39
C THR A 693 -12.55 28.61 -78.35
N LYS A 694 -12.97 27.37 -78.21
CA LYS A 694 -13.97 26.90 -77.25
C LYS A 694 -13.40 25.75 -76.44
N HIS A 695 -13.92 25.52 -75.25
CA HIS A 695 -13.42 24.48 -74.36
C HIS A 695 -14.49 23.44 -74.12
N VAL A 696 -14.10 22.17 -74.16
CA VAL A 696 -14.93 21.04 -73.70
C VAL A 696 -14.24 20.36 -72.53
N GLN A 697 -15.02 19.81 -71.61
CA GLN A 697 -14.52 19.26 -70.35
C GLN A 697 -15.13 17.89 -70.03
N TYR A 698 -14.28 16.96 -69.60
CA TYR A 698 -14.65 15.59 -69.27
C TYR A 698 -14.09 15.18 -67.91
N GLN A 699 -14.88 14.48 -67.12
CA GLN A 699 -14.47 13.94 -65.83
C GLN A 699 -14.04 12.47 -65.96
N VAL A 700 -12.87 12.14 -65.42
CA VAL A 700 -12.35 10.76 -65.31
C VAL A 700 -12.13 10.39 -63.85
N GLN A 701 -12.08 9.09 -63.54
CA GLN A 701 -12.01 8.59 -62.16
C GLN A 701 -10.88 7.56 -61.98
N THR A 702 -10.13 7.68 -60.87
CA THR A 702 -9.13 6.68 -60.44
C THR A 702 -9.82 5.43 -59.88
N LEU A 703 -9.07 4.34 -59.67
CA LEU A 703 -9.64 3.13 -59.04
C LEU A 703 -10.08 3.34 -57.59
N GLY A 704 -9.50 4.34 -56.90
CA GLY A 704 -9.90 4.75 -55.55
C GLY A 704 -11.16 5.61 -55.48
N GLY A 705 -11.58 6.16 -56.63
CA GLY A 705 -12.79 6.98 -56.72
C GLY A 705 -12.52 8.48 -56.85
N ASP A 706 -11.28 8.93 -56.74
CA ASP A 706 -10.90 10.33 -57.00
C ASP A 706 -11.16 10.71 -58.45
N THR A 707 -11.52 11.97 -58.67
CA THR A 707 -11.90 12.46 -60.00
C THR A 707 -10.96 13.54 -60.52
N HIS A 708 -10.77 13.59 -61.84
CA HIS A 708 -9.95 14.60 -62.53
C HIS A 708 -10.66 15.10 -63.78
N VAL A 709 -10.40 16.36 -64.16
CA VAL A 709 -11.01 16.99 -65.34
C VAL A 709 -9.97 17.11 -66.46
N ILE A 710 -10.33 16.61 -67.64
CA ILE A 710 -9.59 16.83 -68.89
C ILE A 710 -10.29 17.95 -69.66
N THR A 711 -9.53 18.94 -70.11
CA THR A 711 -10.04 20.07 -70.92
C THR A 711 -9.48 19.98 -72.34
N VAL A 712 -10.33 20.10 -73.35
CA VAL A 712 -9.90 20.12 -74.76
C VAL A 712 -10.32 21.42 -75.41
N ASP A 713 -9.36 22.07 -76.07
CA ASP A 713 -9.56 23.30 -76.83
C ASP A 713 -9.98 22.96 -78.26
N ILE A 714 -11.17 23.42 -78.65
CA ILE A 714 -11.72 23.33 -80.01
C ILE A 714 -11.44 24.65 -80.71
N VAL A 715 -10.66 24.63 -81.80
CA VAL A 715 -10.24 25.83 -82.53
C VAL A 715 -10.86 25.82 -83.92
N GLY A 716 -11.62 26.87 -84.26
CA GLY A 716 -12.28 27.04 -85.55
C GLY A 716 -11.35 27.46 -86.70
N THR A 717 -11.75 27.14 -87.92
CA THR A 717 -11.10 27.56 -89.17
C THR A 717 -11.95 28.58 -89.92
N ASN A 718 -11.49 29.05 -91.08
CA ASN A 718 -12.28 29.95 -91.92
C ASN A 718 -12.91 29.15 -93.05
N ASP A 719 -14.21 29.31 -93.27
CA ASP A 719 -14.93 28.76 -94.41
C ASP A 719 -15.12 29.81 -95.53
N ASP A 720 -15.27 29.36 -96.77
CA ASP A 720 -15.46 30.28 -97.91
C ASP A 720 -16.92 30.80 -97.96
N PRO A 721 -17.17 32.11 -98.20
CA PRO A 721 -18.52 32.62 -98.37
C PRO A 721 -19.16 32.14 -99.67
N VAL A 722 -20.47 31.91 -99.65
CA VAL A 722 -21.27 31.45 -100.79
C VAL A 722 -22.08 32.61 -101.40
N LEU A 723 -22.07 32.77 -102.72
CA LEU A 723 -22.76 33.81 -103.50
C LEU A 723 -23.77 33.22 -104.51
N THR A 724 -24.93 33.86 -104.63
CA THR A 724 -25.96 33.52 -105.64
C THR A 724 -25.89 34.44 -106.86
N ALA A 725 -25.83 33.87 -108.07
CA ALA A 725 -25.91 34.61 -109.33
C ALA A 725 -27.33 35.17 -109.60
N GLN A 726 -27.44 36.29 -110.32
CA GLN A 726 -28.73 36.97 -110.61
C GLN A 726 -28.83 37.45 -112.06
N THR A 727 -30.05 37.49 -112.61
CA THR A 727 -30.35 38.04 -113.95
C THR A 727 -31.56 38.96 -113.89
N GLN A 728 -31.49 40.12 -114.56
CA GLN A 728 -32.52 41.17 -114.61
C GLN A 728 -32.76 41.66 -116.04
N THR A 729 -33.92 42.27 -116.30
CA THR A 729 -34.27 42.84 -117.61
C THR A 729 -34.95 44.20 -117.44
N VAL A 730 -34.55 45.19 -118.23
CA VAL A 730 -35.08 46.56 -118.26
C VAL A 730 -35.29 47.02 -119.70
N HIS A 731 -36.16 48.01 -119.89
CA HIS A 731 -36.33 48.70 -121.16
C HIS A 731 -35.60 50.04 -121.11
N GLU A 732 -35.00 50.41 -122.23
CA GLU A 732 -34.46 51.75 -122.47
C GLU A 732 -35.52 52.83 -122.15
N ASP A 733 -35.05 53.94 -121.57
CA ASP A 733 -35.88 55.03 -121.02
C ASP A 733 -36.90 54.60 -119.95
N GLY A 734 -36.76 53.37 -119.46
CA GLY A 734 -37.57 52.80 -118.40
C GLY A 734 -37.22 53.36 -117.01
N ALA A 735 -37.91 52.82 -116.00
CA ALA A 735 -37.62 53.17 -114.61
C ALA A 735 -36.28 52.58 -114.12
N LEU A 736 -35.65 53.26 -113.16
CA LEU A 736 -34.47 52.78 -112.46
C LEU A 736 -34.71 51.38 -111.84
N LEU A 737 -33.86 50.41 -112.18
CA LEU A 737 -33.84 49.09 -111.53
C LEU A 737 -33.09 49.19 -110.19
N SER A 738 -33.54 48.49 -109.16
CA SER A 738 -32.82 48.33 -107.89
C SER A 738 -32.82 46.86 -107.48
N GLY A 739 -31.70 46.38 -106.91
CA GLY A 739 -31.53 44.99 -106.48
C GLY A 739 -30.48 44.82 -105.39
N GLN A 740 -30.30 43.57 -104.95
CA GLN A 740 -29.42 43.19 -103.85
C GLN A 740 -28.81 41.81 -104.13
N MET A 741 -27.48 41.73 -104.13
CA MET A 741 -26.77 40.46 -104.21
C MET A 741 -26.93 39.65 -102.92
N GLN A 742 -27.08 38.34 -103.05
CA GLN A 742 -27.34 37.44 -101.92
C GLN A 742 -26.17 36.49 -101.72
N GLY A 743 -25.53 36.58 -100.55
CA GLY A 743 -24.50 35.64 -100.12
C GLY A 743 -24.65 35.26 -98.64
N SER A 744 -24.00 34.19 -98.25
CA SER A 744 -24.00 33.66 -96.88
C SER A 744 -22.66 33.03 -96.55
N ASP A 745 -22.28 33.06 -95.29
CA ASP A 745 -21.13 32.34 -94.76
C ASP A 745 -21.59 31.44 -93.60
N ILE A 746 -20.94 30.30 -93.41
CA ILE A 746 -21.28 29.37 -92.34
C ILE A 746 -20.61 29.75 -91.02
N ASP A 747 -19.53 30.53 -91.09
CA ASP A 747 -18.79 31.02 -89.93
C ASP A 747 -19.63 31.94 -89.03
N HIS A 748 -19.58 31.69 -87.72
CA HIS A 748 -20.30 32.47 -86.75
C HIS A 748 -19.82 33.93 -86.71
N GLY A 749 -20.72 34.84 -87.05
CA GLY A 749 -20.45 36.28 -87.02
C GLY A 749 -19.81 36.82 -88.30
N ALA A 750 -19.73 36.01 -89.36
CA ALA A 750 -19.15 36.40 -90.64
C ALA A 750 -19.77 37.69 -91.22
N THR A 751 -18.91 38.53 -91.79
CA THR A 751 -19.28 39.81 -92.39
C THR A 751 -18.90 39.83 -93.87
N LEU A 752 -19.93 39.90 -94.73
CA LEU A 752 -19.75 39.87 -96.18
C LEU A 752 -19.61 41.27 -96.79
N THR A 753 -18.60 41.43 -97.64
CA THR A 753 -18.37 42.63 -98.45
C THR A 753 -18.43 42.29 -99.93
N TYR A 754 -19.20 43.05 -100.69
CA TYR A 754 -19.40 42.84 -102.12
C TYR A 754 -18.63 43.86 -102.97
N SER A 755 -18.20 43.46 -104.15
CA SER A 755 -17.51 44.33 -105.10
C SER A 755 -17.70 43.87 -106.55
N ILE A 756 -17.49 44.79 -107.48
CA ILE A 756 -17.41 44.51 -108.91
C ILE A 756 -16.06 44.97 -109.45
N ALA A 757 -15.53 44.27 -110.45
CA ALA A 757 -14.19 44.55 -110.97
C ALA A 757 -14.12 45.83 -111.83
N ASN A 758 -15.18 46.11 -112.62
CA ASN A 758 -15.23 47.22 -113.57
C ASN A 758 -16.50 48.03 -113.41
N GLN A 759 -16.43 49.34 -113.70
CA GLN A 759 -17.63 50.17 -113.77
C GLN A 759 -18.44 49.81 -115.03
N VAL A 760 -19.77 49.92 -114.90
CA VAL A 760 -20.73 49.69 -115.96
C VAL A 760 -21.61 50.92 -116.05
N ASP A 761 -21.73 51.49 -117.24
CA ASP A 761 -22.58 52.67 -117.48
C ASP A 761 -24.00 52.41 -116.96
N GLY A 762 -24.61 53.42 -116.32
CA GLY A 762 -25.92 53.29 -115.68
C GLY A 762 -25.95 52.49 -114.37
N LEU A 763 -24.93 51.70 -114.00
CA LEU A 763 -24.91 50.87 -112.77
C LEU A 763 -24.24 51.59 -111.58
N THR A 764 -24.93 51.65 -110.44
CA THR A 764 -24.35 51.96 -109.13
C THR A 764 -24.33 50.68 -108.28
N PHE A 765 -23.18 50.29 -107.73
CA PHE A 765 -23.03 49.07 -106.91
C PHE A 765 -22.34 49.38 -105.58
N ASN A 766 -22.91 48.93 -104.47
CA ASN A 766 -22.45 49.23 -103.11
C ASN A 766 -21.79 48.01 -102.45
N LYS A 767 -20.99 48.27 -101.40
CA LYS A 767 -20.25 47.23 -100.66
C LYS A 767 -21.13 46.28 -99.85
N ASP A 768 -22.36 46.67 -99.57
CA ASP A 768 -23.37 45.81 -98.93
C ASP A 768 -24.06 44.87 -99.93
N GLY A 769 -23.72 44.95 -101.23
CA GLY A 769 -24.32 44.15 -102.28
C GLY A 769 -25.56 44.78 -102.93
N SER A 770 -26.00 45.96 -102.47
CA SER A 770 -27.10 46.70 -103.09
C SER A 770 -26.63 47.34 -104.40
N TYR A 771 -27.51 47.35 -105.40
CA TYR A 771 -27.22 47.96 -106.69
C TYR A 771 -28.44 48.64 -107.31
N SER A 772 -28.20 49.63 -108.17
CA SER A 772 -29.22 50.25 -109.02
C SER A 772 -28.72 50.44 -110.45
N PHE A 773 -29.62 50.37 -111.44
CA PHE A 773 -29.29 50.49 -112.85
C PHE A 773 -30.24 51.47 -113.56
N ASP A 774 -29.70 52.50 -114.21
CA ASP A 774 -30.41 53.51 -114.98
C ASP A 774 -30.45 53.15 -116.48
N PRO A 775 -31.60 52.69 -116.99
CA PRO A 775 -31.73 52.30 -118.39
C PRO A 775 -31.87 53.50 -119.34
N ALA A 776 -32.04 54.74 -118.85
CA ALA A 776 -32.10 55.95 -119.67
C ALA A 776 -30.71 56.55 -119.95
N HIS A 777 -29.64 55.85 -119.56
CA HIS A 777 -28.27 56.31 -119.79
C HIS A 777 -27.97 56.43 -121.30
N ALA A 778 -27.30 57.50 -121.72
CA ALA A 778 -27.04 57.82 -123.13
C ALA A 778 -26.35 56.69 -123.93
N SER A 779 -25.63 55.79 -123.25
CA SER A 779 -24.99 54.61 -123.85
C SER A 779 -25.98 53.62 -124.50
N TYR A 780 -27.28 53.74 -124.18
CA TYR A 780 -28.34 52.84 -124.66
C TYR A 780 -29.28 53.48 -125.70
N GLN A 781 -29.18 54.80 -125.95
CA GLN A 781 -30.03 55.63 -126.86
C GLN A 781 -29.95 55.31 -128.36
N GLN A 782 -29.26 54.24 -128.70
CA GLN A 782 -29.02 53.79 -130.08
C GLN A 782 -29.64 52.41 -130.32
N LEU A 783 -30.25 51.81 -129.30
CA LEU A 783 -30.85 50.49 -129.40
C LEU A 783 -32.20 50.64 -130.10
N ALA A 784 -32.29 50.16 -131.33
CA ALA A 784 -33.56 50.17 -132.06
C ALA A 784 -34.63 49.36 -131.30
N GLN A 785 -35.91 49.66 -131.56
CA GLN A 785 -37.03 49.00 -130.89
C GLN A 785 -36.92 47.47 -130.88
N GLY A 786 -36.86 46.89 -129.68
CA GLY A 786 -36.77 45.44 -129.48
C GLY A 786 -35.36 44.85 -129.58
N GLN A 787 -34.34 45.62 -129.95
CA GLN A 787 -32.93 45.21 -129.84
C GLN A 787 -32.55 45.06 -128.36
N THR A 788 -31.83 43.99 -127.98
CA THR A 788 -31.42 43.76 -126.58
C THR A 788 -29.90 43.74 -126.43
N GLN A 789 -29.38 44.40 -125.40
CA GLN A 789 -27.97 44.35 -124.98
C GLN A 789 -27.87 43.73 -123.58
N THR A 790 -27.10 42.64 -123.42
CA THR A 790 -26.82 42.00 -122.13
C THR A 790 -25.52 42.52 -121.52
N LEU A 791 -25.59 42.96 -120.27
CA LEU A 791 -24.45 43.36 -119.44
C LEU A 791 -24.16 42.23 -118.46
N THR A 792 -22.94 41.67 -118.49
CA THR A 792 -22.49 40.65 -117.53
C THR A 792 -21.52 41.27 -116.54
N ILE A 793 -21.92 41.35 -115.27
CA ILE A 793 -21.15 41.98 -114.18
C ILE A 793 -20.65 40.90 -113.22
N PRO A 794 -19.35 40.58 -113.17
CA PRO A 794 -18.80 39.69 -112.16
C PRO A 794 -18.79 40.38 -110.80
N VAL A 795 -19.57 39.85 -109.86
CA VAL A 795 -19.64 40.27 -108.46
C VAL A 795 -18.83 39.32 -107.61
N THR A 796 -17.90 39.86 -106.81
CA THR A 796 -17.14 39.12 -105.80
C THR A 796 -17.70 39.43 -104.42
N VAL A 797 -18.06 38.40 -103.66
CA VAL A 797 -18.29 38.49 -102.21
C VAL A 797 -17.03 38.03 -101.49
N LYS A 798 -16.68 38.72 -100.42
CA LYS A 798 -15.53 38.42 -99.58
C LYS A 798 -15.93 38.50 -98.10
N ASP A 799 -15.45 37.57 -97.30
CA ASP A 799 -15.59 37.59 -95.84
C ASP A 799 -14.57 38.55 -95.17
N GLU A 800 -14.53 38.55 -93.85
CA GLU A 800 -13.58 39.34 -93.07
C GLU A 800 -12.15 38.79 -93.05
N TYR A 801 -11.93 37.51 -93.35
CA TYR A 801 -10.64 36.82 -93.23
C TYR A 801 -9.86 36.68 -94.53
N GLY A 802 -10.49 36.89 -95.69
CA GLY A 802 -9.82 36.81 -96.97
C GLY A 802 -10.52 35.98 -98.03
N ALA A 803 -11.38 35.03 -97.63
CA ALA A 803 -12.02 34.10 -98.54
C ALA A 803 -13.07 34.80 -99.40
N SER A 804 -13.24 34.32 -100.63
CA SER A 804 -14.10 35.00 -101.60
C SER A 804 -14.67 34.07 -102.66
N GLU A 805 -15.92 34.32 -103.05
CA GLU A 805 -16.55 33.70 -104.22
C GLU A 805 -16.97 34.77 -105.24
N THR A 806 -16.89 34.45 -106.53
CA THR A 806 -17.32 35.34 -107.62
C THR A 806 -18.41 34.68 -108.48
N LYS A 807 -19.51 35.42 -108.72
CA LYS A 807 -20.63 35.03 -109.60
C LYS A 807 -21.11 36.24 -110.39
N ASN A 808 -21.92 36.01 -111.42
CA ASN A 808 -22.39 37.09 -112.29
C ASN A 808 -23.74 37.68 -111.84
N LEU A 809 -23.87 39.01 -111.98
CA LEU A 809 -25.12 39.74 -112.15
C LEU A 809 -25.29 40.06 -113.65
N GLU A 810 -26.38 39.64 -114.26
CA GLU A 810 -26.68 39.93 -115.66
C GLU A 810 -27.85 40.92 -115.78
N ILE A 811 -27.71 41.95 -116.63
CA ILE A 811 -28.77 42.94 -116.91
C ILE A 811 -29.01 43.01 -118.42
N ASN A 812 -30.23 42.70 -118.86
CA ASN A 812 -30.65 42.80 -120.25
C ASN A 812 -31.38 44.13 -120.49
N VAL A 813 -30.84 45.01 -121.34
CA VAL A 813 -31.43 46.30 -121.73
C VAL A 813 -32.09 46.16 -123.09
N VAL A 814 -33.40 46.44 -123.19
CA VAL A 814 -34.19 46.31 -124.42
C VAL A 814 -34.54 47.68 -124.99
N GLY A 815 -34.18 47.97 -126.24
CA GLY A 815 -34.31 49.28 -126.90
C GLY A 815 -35.73 49.71 -127.24
N THR A 816 -35.93 51.03 -127.36
CA THR A 816 -37.18 51.72 -127.72
C THR A 816 -37.06 52.48 -129.06
N ASN A 817 -38.13 53.13 -129.55
CA ASN A 817 -38.10 53.87 -130.84
C ASN A 817 -38.09 55.39 -130.61
N ASP A 818 -37.21 56.11 -131.32
CA ASP A 818 -37.10 57.59 -131.34
C ASP A 818 -37.78 58.20 -132.59
N ALA A 819 -38.06 59.52 -132.60
CA ALA A 819 -38.81 60.17 -133.70
C ALA A 819 -37.92 61.08 -134.58
N ALA A 820 -38.13 61.08 -135.90
CA ALA A 820 -37.32 61.81 -136.87
C ALA A 820 -37.59 63.33 -136.95
N VAL A 821 -36.66 64.07 -137.58
CA VAL A 821 -36.64 65.55 -137.65
C VAL A 821 -36.69 66.07 -139.11
N ILE A 822 -37.78 66.76 -139.52
CA ILE A 822 -38.04 67.27 -140.91
C ILE A 822 -37.84 68.80 -141.12
N ALA A 823 -37.06 69.22 -142.13
CA ALA A 823 -36.76 70.64 -142.50
C ALA A 823 -36.73 70.95 -144.03
N GLY A 824 -36.74 72.23 -144.48
CA GLY A 824 -36.53 72.64 -145.89
C GLY A 824 -37.49 73.70 -146.49
N GLN A 825 -37.54 73.85 -147.82
CA GLN A 825 -38.37 74.82 -148.57
C GLN A 825 -39.83 74.37 -148.68
N THR A 826 -40.75 75.20 -148.19
CA THR A 826 -42.18 74.86 -148.11
C THR A 826 -43.12 75.79 -148.90
N GLN A 827 -42.64 76.81 -149.63
CA GLN A 827 -43.51 77.79 -150.32
C GLN A 827 -42.98 78.24 -151.70
N GLN A 828 -43.84 78.41 -152.72
CA GLN A 828 -43.50 78.93 -154.08
C GLN A 828 -44.65 79.71 -154.78
N SER A 829 -44.43 80.27 -155.98
CA SER A 829 -45.49 80.93 -156.78
C SER A 829 -45.34 80.81 -158.31
N VAL A 830 -46.44 80.93 -159.05
CA VAL A 830 -46.53 81.04 -160.51
C VAL A 830 -47.39 82.25 -160.93
N THR A 831 -47.25 82.74 -162.15
CA THR A 831 -48.03 83.88 -162.69
C THR A 831 -48.57 83.51 -164.07
N GLU A 832 -49.85 83.79 -164.28
CA GLU A 832 -50.57 83.63 -165.53
C GLU A 832 -49.83 84.29 -166.71
N ASP A 833 -49.86 83.62 -167.85
CA ASP A 833 -49.20 83.95 -169.12
C ASP A 833 -47.67 84.07 -169.06
N ASN A 834 -47.09 84.05 -167.87
CA ASN A 834 -45.68 84.21 -167.67
C ASN A 834 -44.97 82.86 -167.73
N GLN A 835 -44.14 82.68 -168.76
CA GLN A 835 -43.34 81.46 -168.97
C GLN A 835 -44.20 80.20 -169.14
N VAL A 836 -45.35 80.32 -169.79
CA VAL A 836 -46.23 79.18 -170.10
C VAL A 836 -45.48 78.19 -170.99
N ASN A 837 -45.27 76.97 -170.48
CA ASN A 837 -44.59 75.89 -171.17
C ASN A 837 -45.60 74.80 -171.53
N ASN A 838 -45.86 74.59 -172.82
CA ASN A 838 -46.89 73.67 -173.32
C ASN A 838 -48.27 73.84 -172.66
N GLY A 839 -48.62 75.08 -172.32
CA GLY A 839 -49.88 75.40 -171.65
C GLY A 839 -49.85 75.30 -170.13
N GLN A 840 -48.72 75.03 -169.48
CA GLN A 840 -48.59 74.90 -168.02
C GLN A 840 -47.60 75.90 -167.39
N LEU A 841 -47.82 76.18 -166.11
CA LEU A 841 -46.93 76.93 -165.21
C LEU A 841 -46.35 76.00 -164.15
N ILE A 842 -45.09 76.18 -163.78
CA ILE A 842 -44.32 75.26 -162.93
C ILE A 842 -43.66 76.00 -161.75
N ALA A 843 -43.74 75.42 -160.54
CA ALA A 843 -42.98 75.82 -159.34
C ALA A 843 -42.30 74.60 -158.67
N GLN A 844 -41.21 74.76 -157.88
CA GLN A 844 -40.46 73.62 -157.30
C GLN A 844 -39.68 73.95 -156.01
N GLY A 845 -39.40 72.95 -155.14
CA GLY A 845 -38.62 73.08 -153.87
C GLY A 845 -38.03 71.76 -153.30
N ARG A 846 -37.44 71.76 -152.07
CA ARG A 846 -36.81 70.57 -151.42
C ARG A 846 -36.85 70.53 -149.86
N LEU A 847 -37.02 69.35 -149.25
CA LEU A 847 -37.00 69.00 -147.80
C LEU A 847 -35.89 67.97 -147.40
N THR A 848 -35.58 67.81 -146.10
CA THR A 848 -34.61 66.86 -145.47
C THR A 848 -35.16 66.19 -144.18
N ASN A 849 -34.68 64.97 -143.83
CA ASN A 849 -35.12 64.12 -142.70
C ASN A 849 -33.94 63.41 -141.98
N THR A 850 -33.97 63.23 -140.63
CA THR A 850 -32.91 62.55 -139.81
C THR A 850 -33.46 61.92 -138.52
N ASP A 851 -32.99 60.72 -138.13
CA ASP A 851 -33.40 59.97 -136.91
C ASP A 851 -32.20 59.27 -136.20
N ILE A 852 -32.23 59.06 -134.87
CA ILE A 852 -31.10 58.59 -134.04
C ILE A 852 -30.97 57.05 -133.98
N ASP A 853 -32.10 56.35 -133.98
CA ASP A 853 -32.19 54.89 -134.00
C ASP A 853 -32.52 54.36 -135.42
N ASN A 854 -32.96 55.24 -136.33
CA ASN A 854 -33.22 54.94 -137.74
C ASN A 854 -32.53 55.90 -138.73
N PRO A 855 -31.20 55.84 -138.88
CA PRO A 855 -30.44 56.77 -139.74
C PRO A 855 -30.80 56.72 -141.24
N ASP A 856 -31.59 55.73 -141.69
CA ASP A 856 -32.04 55.56 -143.08
C ASP A 856 -33.44 56.16 -143.37
N ASP A 857 -34.02 56.94 -142.44
CA ASP A 857 -35.37 57.51 -142.61
C ASP A 857 -35.47 58.55 -143.76
N HIS A 858 -36.57 58.51 -144.53
CA HIS A 858 -36.76 59.26 -145.78
C HIS A 858 -38.23 59.67 -146.01
N PHE A 859 -38.52 60.55 -146.97
CA PHE A 859 -39.90 60.99 -147.27
C PHE A 859 -40.69 59.95 -148.06
N ILE A 860 -42.01 59.97 -147.95
CA ILE A 860 -42.93 59.22 -148.82
C ILE A 860 -43.02 59.92 -150.18
N ALA A 861 -42.71 59.22 -151.29
CA ALA A 861 -42.88 59.75 -152.65
C ALA A 861 -44.34 59.62 -153.13
N GLU A 862 -44.96 60.74 -153.51
CA GLU A 862 -46.37 60.78 -153.90
C GLU A 862 -46.72 61.98 -154.81
N ILE A 863 -47.84 61.87 -155.54
CA ILE A 863 -48.47 62.99 -156.28
C ILE A 863 -49.70 63.42 -155.49
N ILE A 864 -49.78 64.71 -155.18
CA ILE A 864 -50.80 65.33 -154.34
C ILE A 864 -51.58 66.33 -155.20
N ASN A 865 -52.82 65.98 -155.54
CA ASN A 865 -53.74 66.78 -156.37
C ASN A 865 -54.96 67.28 -155.59
N GLN A 866 -54.82 67.31 -154.27
CA GLN A 866 -55.79 67.86 -153.35
C GLN A 866 -55.10 68.86 -152.44
N ASP A 867 -55.80 69.91 -152.06
CA ASP A 867 -55.34 70.79 -150.99
C ASP A 867 -55.32 70.06 -149.64
N ILE A 868 -54.77 70.70 -148.61
CA ILE A 868 -54.62 70.14 -147.26
C ILE A 868 -55.95 69.76 -146.60
N ASN A 869 -57.08 70.21 -147.15
CA ASN A 869 -58.43 69.89 -146.70
C ASN A 869 -59.11 68.81 -147.57
N GLY A 870 -58.40 68.24 -148.56
CA GLY A 870 -58.89 67.19 -149.45
C GLY A 870 -59.73 67.68 -150.63
N ARG A 871 -59.72 68.98 -150.96
CA ARG A 871 -60.45 69.53 -152.14
C ARG A 871 -59.58 69.46 -153.38
N ALA A 872 -60.19 69.21 -154.55
CA ALA A 872 -59.47 69.20 -155.82
C ALA A 872 -58.79 70.56 -156.07
N SER A 873 -57.48 70.54 -156.25
CA SER A 873 -56.66 71.72 -156.54
C SER A 873 -56.65 72.05 -158.03
N ILE A 874 -56.36 73.31 -158.36
CA ILE A 874 -56.19 73.83 -159.71
C ILE A 874 -54.89 73.29 -160.32
N GLY A 875 -53.85 73.15 -159.50
CA GLY A 875 -52.60 72.45 -159.84
C GLY A 875 -52.35 71.20 -159.00
N GLU A 876 -51.18 70.56 -159.17
CA GLU A 876 -50.77 69.35 -158.43
C GLU A 876 -49.32 69.43 -157.96
N VAL A 877 -48.97 68.81 -156.82
CA VAL A 877 -47.60 68.68 -156.29
C VAL A 877 -47.08 67.24 -156.41
N MET A 878 -45.87 67.05 -156.91
CA MET A 878 -45.16 65.76 -156.91
C MET A 878 -44.02 65.81 -155.88
N MET A 879 -43.92 64.87 -154.93
CA MET A 879 -42.85 64.71 -153.93
C MET A 879 -42.01 63.45 -154.20
N THR A 880 -40.69 63.54 -154.02
CA THR A 880 -39.74 62.40 -154.12
C THR A 880 -39.24 61.97 -152.73
N GLU A 881 -38.75 60.73 -152.60
CA GLU A 881 -38.17 60.20 -151.34
C GLU A 881 -37.00 61.06 -150.81
N GLY A 882 -36.23 61.68 -151.72
CA GLY A 882 -35.14 62.60 -151.38
C GLY A 882 -35.58 64.02 -151.01
N GLY A 883 -36.89 64.24 -150.83
CA GLY A 883 -37.51 65.48 -150.37
C GLY A 883 -37.73 66.56 -151.44
N ARG A 884 -37.40 66.32 -152.73
CA ARG A 884 -37.68 67.30 -153.82
C ARG A 884 -39.16 67.30 -154.18
N TRP A 885 -39.73 68.48 -154.41
CA TRP A 885 -41.11 68.64 -154.87
C TRP A 885 -41.30 69.60 -156.05
N VAL A 886 -42.34 69.39 -156.87
CA VAL A 886 -42.68 70.19 -158.07
C VAL A 886 -44.20 70.41 -158.13
N TYR A 887 -44.64 71.63 -158.41
CA TYR A 887 -46.03 72.04 -158.62
C TYR A 887 -46.30 72.40 -160.09
N LEU A 888 -47.44 71.99 -160.63
CA LEU A 888 -47.87 72.20 -162.03
C LEU A 888 -49.31 72.73 -162.09
N VAL A 889 -49.60 73.74 -162.92
CA VAL A 889 -50.97 74.22 -163.20
C VAL A 889 -51.17 74.61 -164.67
N ASP A 890 -52.32 74.28 -165.26
CA ASP A 890 -52.63 74.66 -166.65
C ASP A 890 -52.98 76.16 -166.74
N ASN A 891 -52.28 76.90 -167.59
CA ASN A 891 -52.50 78.33 -167.81
C ASN A 891 -53.91 78.63 -168.35
N SER A 892 -54.45 77.75 -169.21
CA SER A 892 -55.81 77.93 -169.76
C SER A 892 -56.92 77.93 -168.71
N LYS A 893 -56.68 77.31 -167.54
CA LYS A 893 -57.64 77.29 -166.43
C LYS A 893 -57.68 78.58 -165.63
N ILE A 894 -56.76 79.51 -165.90
CA ILE A 894 -56.60 80.73 -165.11
C ILE A 894 -56.75 82.02 -165.96
N GLN A 895 -57.03 81.91 -167.27
CA GLN A 895 -57.28 82.99 -168.27
C GLN A 895 -58.36 84.03 -167.93
N TYR A 896 -58.99 83.93 -166.77
CA TYR A 896 -60.00 84.87 -166.30
C TYR A 896 -59.47 85.76 -165.17
N LEU A 897 -58.25 85.53 -164.69
CA LEU A 897 -57.70 86.24 -163.54
C LEU A 897 -57.05 87.55 -164.00
N GLY A 898 -57.84 88.62 -164.00
CA GLY A 898 -57.32 89.96 -164.28
C GLY A 898 -56.17 90.39 -163.35
N VAL A 899 -55.39 91.38 -163.78
CA VAL A 899 -54.21 91.89 -163.06
C VAL A 899 -54.51 92.19 -161.58
N ASN A 900 -53.65 91.70 -160.68
CA ASN A 900 -53.76 91.73 -159.20
C ASN A 900 -54.68 90.68 -158.53
N SER A 901 -55.23 89.72 -159.27
CA SER A 901 -55.91 88.55 -158.70
C SER A 901 -54.92 87.42 -158.34
N GLN A 902 -55.15 86.66 -157.26
CA GLN A 902 -54.31 85.49 -156.90
C GLN A 902 -55.07 84.37 -156.16
N ILE A 903 -54.56 83.13 -156.24
CA ILE A 903 -55.06 81.92 -155.57
C ILE A 903 -53.89 81.22 -154.86
N VAL A 904 -54.08 80.64 -153.66
CA VAL A 904 -53.04 79.89 -152.91
C VAL A 904 -53.51 78.45 -152.63
N GLU A 905 -52.66 77.46 -152.90
CA GLU A 905 -52.88 76.03 -152.62
C GLU A 905 -51.87 75.50 -151.59
N THR A 906 -52.24 74.53 -150.74
CA THR A 906 -51.37 73.95 -149.68
C THR A 906 -51.53 72.43 -149.59
N PHE A 907 -50.46 71.67 -149.31
CA PHE A 907 -50.32 70.21 -149.41
C PHE A 907 -49.59 69.61 -148.18
N LYS A 908 -49.85 68.34 -147.79
CA LYS A 908 -49.21 67.62 -146.67
C LYS A 908 -48.24 66.54 -147.17
N VAL A 909 -47.08 66.37 -146.53
CA VAL A 909 -46.05 65.35 -146.82
C VAL A 909 -45.56 64.64 -145.55
N ARG A 910 -44.98 63.42 -145.66
CA ARG A 910 -44.59 62.57 -144.52
C ARG A 910 -43.24 61.85 -144.72
N SER A 911 -42.58 61.43 -143.64
CA SER A 911 -41.45 60.47 -143.61
C SER A 911 -41.90 59.02 -143.38
N GLN A 912 -40.96 58.08 -143.48
CA GLN A 912 -41.21 56.63 -143.34
C GLN A 912 -41.49 56.23 -141.90
N ASP A 913 -40.83 56.87 -140.93
CA ASP A 913 -41.10 56.70 -139.48
C ASP A 913 -42.49 57.24 -139.05
N GLY A 914 -43.16 58.00 -139.91
CA GLY A 914 -44.49 58.57 -139.69
C GLY A 914 -44.52 60.07 -139.35
N THR A 915 -43.37 60.76 -139.32
CA THR A 915 -43.29 62.20 -139.05
C THR A 915 -43.88 63.06 -140.21
N GLU A 916 -44.66 64.14 -139.96
CA GLU A 916 -45.41 64.94 -140.98
C GLU A 916 -44.92 66.41 -141.21
N LYS A 917 -45.15 67.00 -142.41
CA LYS A 917 -44.86 68.43 -142.78
C LYS A 917 -45.83 69.04 -143.85
N HIS A 918 -45.95 70.37 -143.98
CA HIS A 918 -46.86 71.06 -144.95
C HIS A 918 -46.12 71.95 -146.00
N LEU A 919 -46.67 72.09 -147.22
CA LEU A 919 -46.14 72.83 -148.42
C LEU A 919 -47.21 73.76 -149.07
N SER A 920 -46.88 74.94 -149.62
CA SER A 920 -47.86 75.87 -150.26
C SER A 920 -47.40 76.52 -151.60
N VAL A 921 -48.31 76.81 -152.54
CA VAL A 921 -48.02 77.48 -153.84
C VAL A 921 -49.05 78.57 -154.18
N THR A 922 -48.60 79.75 -154.65
CA THR A 922 -49.45 80.90 -155.03
C THR A 922 -49.51 81.12 -156.55
N ILE A 923 -50.70 81.22 -157.14
CA ILE A 923 -50.96 81.51 -158.56
C ILE A 923 -51.43 82.97 -158.69
N LYS A 924 -50.88 83.77 -159.61
CA LYS A 924 -51.21 85.21 -159.81
C LYS A 924 -51.71 85.48 -161.24
N GLY A 925 -52.64 86.41 -161.46
CA GLY A 925 -53.24 86.72 -162.77
C GLY A 925 -52.60 87.85 -163.60
N SER A 926 -52.91 87.94 -164.91
CA SER A 926 -52.42 88.92 -165.93
C SER A 926 -53.56 89.70 -166.64
N ASN A 927 -53.26 90.58 -167.62
CA ASN A 927 -54.27 91.31 -168.41
C ASN A 927 -54.06 91.06 -169.91
N ASP A 928 -55.14 90.81 -170.63
CA ASP A 928 -55.27 90.57 -172.06
C ASP A 928 -55.73 91.84 -172.83
N ALA A 929 -55.86 91.77 -174.16
CA ALA A 929 -56.17 92.92 -175.04
C ALA A 929 -57.56 92.82 -175.72
N PRO A 930 -58.30 93.94 -175.90
CA PRO A 930 -59.63 93.94 -176.52
C PRO A 930 -59.62 93.87 -178.06
N SER A 931 -60.76 93.52 -178.67
CA SER A 931 -60.96 93.41 -180.13
C SER A 931 -62.15 94.26 -180.66
N LEU A 932 -62.12 94.67 -181.95
CA LEU A 932 -63.12 95.57 -182.58
C LEU A 932 -63.64 95.04 -183.94
N SER A 933 -64.90 95.31 -184.31
CA SER A 933 -65.55 94.87 -185.57
C SER A 933 -66.61 95.85 -186.10
N VAL A 934 -66.96 95.79 -187.40
CA VAL A 934 -67.94 96.67 -188.08
C VAL A 934 -69.18 95.90 -188.56
N SER A 935 -70.36 96.54 -188.48
CA SER A 935 -71.66 96.05 -188.98
C SER A 935 -72.26 97.04 -190.02
N SER A 936 -72.34 96.67 -191.31
CA SER A 936 -72.85 97.54 -192.39
C SER A 936 -74.39 97.45 -192.56
N GLN A 937 -75.09 98.58 -192.71
CA GLN A 937 -76.56 98.64 -192.92
C GLN A 937 -76.99 98.97 -194.36
N THR A 938 -76.23 99.81 -195.10
CA THR A 938 -76.37 100.03 -196.55
C THR A 938 -75.00 100.25 -197.19
N PRO A 939 -74.84 100.26 -198.53
CA PRO A 939 -73.54 100.54 -199.18
C PRO A 939 -72.93 101.90 -198.81
N THR A 940 -73.67 102.74 -198.10
CA THR A 940 -73.27 104.08 -197.67
C THR A 940 -73.47 104.35 -196.17
N GLN A 941 -73.76 103.34 -195.31
CA GLN A 941 -73.95 103.53 -193.83
C GLN A 941 -73.74 102.24 -192.97
N GLY A 942 -73.16 102.31 -191.74
CA GLY A 942 -72.95 101.19 -190.77
C GLY A 942 -72.39 101.60 -189.37
N ASP A 943 -72.31 100.66 -188.39
CA ASP A 943 -71.92 100.82 -186.95
C ASP A 943 -70.67 100.00 -186.50
N LEU A 944 -70.01 100.35 -185.38
CA LEU A 944 -68.83 99.66 -184.79
C LEU A 944 -69.14 98.99 -183.43
N VAL A 945 -68.58 97.80 -183.12
CA VAL A 945 -68.74 97.04 -181.84
C VAL A 945 -67.42 96.36 -181.39
N GLY A 946 -67.06 96.37 -180.09
CA GLY A 946 -65.87 95.69 -179.51
C GLY A 946 -66.10 94.77 -178.28
N HIS A 947 -65.11 93.93 -177.90
CA HIS A 947 -65.16 92.88 -176.84
C HIS A 947 -63.78 92.56 -176.17
N ASP A 948 -63.73 92.14 -174.88
CA ASP A 948 -62.53 91.70 -174.08
C ASP A 948 -62.79 90.38 -173.26
N ILE A 949 -61.76 89.59 -172.88
CA ILE A 949 -61.84 88.32 -172.11
C ILE A 949 -61.59 88.49 -170.60
N ASP A 950 -60.85 89.53 -170.20
CA ASP A 950 -60.64 89.83 -168.79
C ASP A 950 -61.95 90.25 -168.13
N VAL A 951 -62.23 89.68 -166.97
CA VAL A 951 -63.45 90.01 -166.22
C VAL A 951 -63.28 91.36 -165.54
N GLY A 952 -63.86 92.42 -166.11
CA GLY A 952 -63.98 93.73 -165.47
C GLY A 952 -63.64 94.96 -166.32
N ASP A 953 -63.17 94.77 -167.57
CA ASP A 953 -62.69 95.86 -168.43
C ASP A 953 -63.81 96.65 -169.16
N GLY A 954 -63.54 97.92 -169.52
CA GLY A 954 -64.48 98.82 -170.21
C GLY A 954 -63.90 99.43 -171.51
N LEU A 955 -64.73 99.61 -172.55
CA LEU A 955 -64.31 100.03 -173.90
C LEU A 955 -64.68 101.50 -174.24
N GLN A 956 -63.80 102.24 -174.93
CA GLN A 956 -64.03 103.60 -175.48
C GLN A 956 -63.73 103.66 -177.00
N TYR A 957 -64.47 104.51 -177.75
CA TYR A 957 -64.36 104.67 -179.22
C TYR A 957 -64.16 106.15 -179.64
N ASP A 958 -63.44 106.44 -180.73
CA ASP A 958 -63.16 107.80 -181.26
C ASP A 958 -63.26 107.86 -182.82
N ALA A 959 -63.74 108.94 -183.44
CA ALA A 959 -64.00 109.03 -184.90
C ALA A 959 -63.44 110.30 -185.60
N ILE A 960 -62.85 110.17 -186.80
CA ILE A 960 -62.00 111.20 -187.46
C ILE A 960 -62.68 111.97 -188.63
N SER A 961 -63.77 111.48 -189.25
CA SER A 961 -64.57 112.21 -190.30
C SER A 961 -65.93 111.55 -190.59
N GLN A 962 -66.94 112.34 -191.02
CA GLN A 962 -68.30 111.87 -191.40
C GLN A 962 -68.54 111.65 -192.91
N LEU A 963 -67.55 111.86 -193.79
CA LEU A 963 -67.64 111.45 -195.20
C LEU A 963 -66.35 110.75 -195.63
N GLY A 964 -66.46 109.48 -196.03
CA GLY A 964 -65.37 108.63 -196.51
C GLY A 964 -65.84 107.66 -197.60
N ILE A 965 -64.96 107.30 -198.54
CA ILE A 965 -65.27 106.39 -199.65
C ILE A 965 -65.40 104.96 -199.10
N MET A 966 -66.61 104.40 -199.18
CA MET A 966 -66.83 102.97 -199.01
C MET A 966 -66.41 102.27 -200.31
N GLY A 967 -65.19 101.75 -200.36
CA GLY A 967 -64.65 101.00 -201.49
C GLY A 967 -64.26 99.59 -201.07
N THR A 968 -65.04 98.63 -201.61
CA THR A 968 -64.91 97.16 -201.71
C THR A 968 -64.12 96.40 -200.68
#